data_AF-A0A3A8KJ85-F1
#
_entry.id   AF-A0A3A8KJ85-F1
#
_cell.length_a   1.000
_cell.length_b   1.000
_cell.length_c   1.000
_cell.angle_alpha   90.00
_cell.angle_beta   90.00
_cell.angle_gamma   90.00
#
_symmetry.space_group_name_H-M   'P 1'
#
loop_
_entity.id
_entity.type
_entity.pdbx_description
1 polymer ?
#
loop_
_entity_poly.entity_id
_entity_poly.type
_entity_poly.pdbx_seq_one_letter_code
_entity_poly.pdbx_strand_id
1 'polypeptide(L)'
;MVGVLKEVRPSGFGFAQPLTGESRDDIFLNETRLAALGPAQERRPQALLLLGVIEKGDGKRSAVRARPLDLRDARTASLLWDRVLQGGSRGLDVERLRTLVPSLPVALPLLFVLLDERPGDMGLFDTIVSLMPGSIWHEPALRPILHLAPSAARGDVFLEALRHDPEAALSLLVDWNAKRRLLVKAAWLETLWRQLPARCATLVELAQSTGPSGEPEERLQWARRGIDLGVGDRATWWERIANAVGELAAAPASRKNAPDAAMDDWTPLAVAPSSVVRALLRRWYPDIAAALQTLESVANWSREQAAIRADALLKDLDAQDRELAEQWVQSRALGENTELPVRAQMLTARAAEKWASRYLQSLGLGVRDVSIEQLQPSLKEWVAMDLQVDGRHGVDVKNCRRTVNGGMRSGRWKVKTFKADAAGRKVTLCGVSSPYTRCADDGTLSVSGVEYMVVLGVTHAAEVDQLLRSFRDVFDAHTPARTTLKEMPAWAWDYPDAHYRKRNDALIALRAAAGDGVSVLARRWHRELPPLLWSIWNVESPGFAQLDDQQRAFLRDLGEAWRKTQTGDAVPSSVPRLPWLYLFTLHAWLRWRRSGRPSDAGRLKALFTSCPEPSAETDEPFEELHDAVDEDEQDGEVTEEPSLSTRTGGAPLAAGIGIADPAHTLDYLLDALGVLDQHLSAAEFQRIERFTFHPNGVLTGTYGDGKRRTLLAHCGGQLEKRMVDCGHWPLTFGRNETCACGRLICHMCSCCTAFGQPTCPHEVERKERAREALSRLMSPRARRRHSSRS
;
A
#
# COMPACT_ATOMS: atom_id res chain seq x y z
N MET A 1 49.97 33.05 -31.76
CA MET A 1 49.03 32.72 -30.66
C MET A 1 47.90 31.89 -31.24
N VAL A 2 47.55 30.77 -30.64
CA VAL A 2 46.35 29.99 -31.00
C VAL A 2 45.17 30.53 -30.19
N GLY A 3 43.98 30.60 -30.79
CA GLY A 3 42.75 31.02 -30.12
C GLY A 3 41.51 30.38 -30.72
N VAL A 4 40.38 30.50 -30.02
CA VAL A 4 39.06 30.05 -30.49
C VAL A 4 38.19 31.28 -30.75
N LEU A 5 37.55 31.36 -31.92
CA LEU A 5 36.57 32.40 -32.21
C LEU A 5 35.36 32.24 -31.29
N LYS A 6 35.14 33.18 -30.38
CA LYS A 6 34.08 33.14 -29.37
C LYS A 6 32.77 33.68 -29.91
N GLU A 7 32.82 34.85 -30.53
CA GLU A 7 31.65 35.50 -31.11
C GLU A 7 32.00 36.31 -32.36
N VAL A 8 31.03 36.42 -33.27
CA VAL A 8 31.05 37.35 -34.39
C VAL A 8 29.81 38.22 -34.27
N ARG A 9 30.01 39.52 -34.11
CA ARG A 9 28.91 40.48 -33.94
C ARG A 9 28.33 40.89 -35.30
N PRO A 10 27.04 41.27 -35.35
CA PRO A 10 26.39 41.73 -36.58
C PRO A 10 27.10 42.93 -37.24
N SER A 11 27.77 43.75 -36.44
CA SER A 11 28.57 44.90 -36.85
C SER A 11 29.91 44.54 -37.52
N GLY A 12 30.12 43.28 -37.89
CA GLY A 12 31.26 42.86 -38.71
C GLY A 12 32.58 42.69 -37.95
N PHE A 13 32.59 42.69 -36.61
CA PHE A 13 33.79 42.39 -35.81
C PHE A 13 33.54 41.20 -34.87
N GLY A 14 34.61 40.58 -34.38
CA GLY A 14 34.52 39.39 -33.54
C GLY A 14 35.55 39.38 -32.44
N PHE A 15 35.43 38.39 -31.56
CA PHE A 15 36.37 38.18 -30.46
C PHE A 15 36.82 36.73 -30.45
N ALA A 16 38.12 36.53 -30.26
CA ALA A 16 38.70 35.21 -30.08
C ALA A 16 39.32 35.09 -28.69
N GLN A 17 39.02 34.00 -28.01
CA GLN A 17 39.63 33.66 -26.74
C GLN A 17 41.00 33.01 -27.01
N PRO A 18 42.10 33.51 -26.42
CA PRO A 18 43.42 32.88 -26.57
C PRO A 18 43.45 31.51 -25.89
N LEU A 19 44.04 30.51 -26.57
CA LEU A 19 44.37 29.20 -26.01
C LEU A 19 45.84 29.09 -25.59
N THR A 20 46.69 29.98 -26.11
CA THR A 20 48.12 30.03 -25.81
C THR A 20 48.53 31.45 -25.42
N GLY A 21 49.61 31.60 -24.66
CA GLY A 21 50.10 32.88 -24.14
C GLY A 21 49.63 33.16 -22.71
N GLU A 22 50.15 34.23 -22.12
CA GLU A 22 50.00 34.51 -20.67
C GLU A 22 48.66 35.16 -20.30
N SER A 23 48.12 36.04 -21.16
CA SER A 23 46.83 36.71 -20.93
C SER A 23 45.67 35.93 -21.52
N ARG A 24 44.57 35.84 -20.74
CA ARG A 24 43.29 35.21 -21.09
C ARG A 24 42.27 36.17 -21.72
N ASP A 25 42.64 37.44 -21.92
CA ASP A 25 41.73 38.46 -22.42
C ASP A 25 41.30 38.18 -23.87
N ASP A 26 40.03 38.47 -24.17
CA ASP A 26 39.47 38.33 -25.51
C ASP A 26 40.26 39.20 -26.51
N ILE A 27 40.65 38.60 -27.62
CA ILE A 27 41.39 39.25 -28.69
C ILE A 27 40.38 39.78 -29.70
N PHE A 28 40.42 41.09 -29.94
CA PHE A 28 39.56 41.73 -30.92
C PHE A 28 39.97 41.42 -32.37
N LEU A 29 39.01 41.03 -33.21
CA LEU A 29 39.14 40.83 -34.65
C LEU A 29 38.25 41.86 -35.37
N ASN A 30 38.86 42.77 -36.12
CA ASN A 30 38.11 43.67 -36.99
C ASN A 30 37.54 42.94 -38.22
N GLU A 31 36.71 43.63 -38.99
CA GLU A 31 36.07 43.10 -40.20
C GLU A 31 37.06 42.54 -41.21
N THR A 32 38.18 43.22 -41.45
CA THR A 32 39.22 42.72 -42.35
C THR A 32 39.83 41.39 -41.87
N ARG A 33 39.97 41.19 -40.55
CA ARG A 33 40.51 39.93 -40.00
C ARG A 33 39.49 38.80 -40.01
N LEU A 34 38.22 39.10 -39.76
CA LEU A 34 37.16 38.12 -39.97
C LEU A 34 37.01 37.75 -41.44
N ALA A 35 37.14 38.72 -42.35
CA ALA A 35 37.10 38.48 -43.78
C ALA A 35 38.20 37.52 -44.26
N ALA A 36 39.39 37.65 -43.67
CA ALA A 36 40.55 36.78 -43.95
C ALA A 36 40.38 35.33 -43.47
N LEU A 37 39.36 35.03 -42.65
CA LEU A 37 39.06 33.66 -42.21
C LEU A 37 38.33 32.83 -43.26
N GLY A 38 38.02 33.39 -44.43
CA GLY A 38 37.34 32.67 -45.52
C GLY A 38 35.82 32.84 -45.53
N PRO A 39 35.09 31.92 -46.20
CA PRO A 39 33.63 31.95 -46.35
C PRO A 39 32.90 31.99 -45.00
N ALA A 40 31.63 32.40 -44.98
CA ALA A 40 30.84 32.54 -43.74
C ALA A 40 30.77 31.25 -42.90
N GLN A 41 30.92 30.06 -43.51
CA GLN A 41 30.98 28.78 -42.80
C GLN A 41 32.24 28.63 -41.92
N GLU A 42 33.33 29.31 -42.25
CA GLU A 42 34.59 29.33 -41.50
C GLU A 42 34.62 30.41 -40.40
N ARG A 43 33.57 31.25 -40.33
CA ARG A 43 33.37 32.30 -39.31
C ARG A 43 32.35 31.90 -38.25
N ARG A 44 32.22 30.60 -38.00
CA ARG A 44 31.35 30.10 -36.93
C ARG A 44 32.03 30.32 -35.58
N PRO A 45 31.27 30.68 -34.53
CA PRO A 45 31.73 30.48 -33.16
C PRO A 45 32.33 29.07 -33.03
N GLN A 46 33.44 28.97 -32.30
CA GLN A 46 34.31 27.79 -32.17
C GLN A 46 35.32 27.56 -33.32
N ALA A 47 35.44 28.45 -34.31
CA ALA A 47 36.53 28.33 -35.28
C ALA A 47 37.91 28.44 -34.59
N LEU A 48 38.81 27.50 -34.88
CA LEU A 48 40.18 27.49 -34.37
C LEU A 48 41.07 28.39 -35.22
N LEU A 49 41.76 29.33 -34.58
CA LEU A 49 42.48 30.40 -35.26
C LEU A 49 43.96 30.42 -34.88
N LEU A 50 44.81 30.76 -35.85
CA LEU A 50 46.15 31.27 -35.59
C LEU A 50 46.14 32.80 -35.70
N LEU A 51 46.48 33.45 -34.58
CA LEU A 51 46.43 34.89 -34.38
C LEU A 51 47.85 35.46 -34.26
N GLY A 52 48.11 36.52 -35.02
CA GLY A 52 49.15 37.50 -34.70
C GLY A 52 48.50 38.58 -33.84
N VAL A 53 49.01 38.84 -32.64
CA VAL A 53 48.39 39.72 -31.65
C VAL A 53 49.33 40.86 -31.33
N ILE A 54 48.79 42.08 -31.23
CA ILE A 54 49.48 43.23 -30.63
C ILE A 54 48.72 43.68 -29.40
N GLU A 55 49.46 44.19 -28.43
CA GLU A 55 48.92 44.92 -27.30
C GLU A 55 48.90 46.41 -27.65
N LYS A 56 47.74 47.04 -27.49
CA LYS A 56 47.58 48.47 -27.72
C LYS A 56 47.98 49.23 -26.46
N GLY A 57 48.24 50.53 -26.62
CA GLY A 57 48.58 51.41 -25.49
C GLY A 57 47.48 51.52 -24.41
N ASP A 58 46.27 51.05 -24.68
CA ASP A 58 45.15 50.94 -23.72
C ASP A 58 45.07 49.57 -23.02
N GLY A 59 46.09 48.72 -23.19
CA GLY A 59 46.15 47.35 -22.64
C GLY A 59 45.25 46.34 -23.38
N LYS A 60 44.46 46.78 -24.38
CA LYS A 60 43.62 45.85 -25.14
C LYS A 60 44.41 45.12 -26.20
N ARG A 61 44.02 43.88 -26.45
CA ARG A 61 44.67 43.00 -27.41
C ARG A 61 43.88 42.97 -28.71
N SER A 62 44.57 43.11 -29.83
CA SER A 62 43.93 43.09 -31.16
C SER A 62 44.72 42.19 -32.11
N ALA A 63 43.99 41.43 -32.94
CA ALA A 63 44.59 40.60 -33.95
C ALA A 63 45.13 41.47 -35.11
N VAL A 64 46.46 41.53 -35.27
CA VAL A 64 47.08 42.06 -36.49
C VAL A 64 46.97 41.09 -37.65
N ARG A 65 46.76 39.80 -37.38
CA ARG A 65 46.50 38.77 -38.39
C ARG A 65 45.63 37.67 -37.78
N ALA A 66 44.70 37.13 -38.55
CA ALA A 66 43.94 35.95 -38.19
C ALA A 66 43.86 35.04 -39.42
N ARG A 67 44.06 33.74 -39.23
CA ARG A 67 43.82 32.72 -40.25
C ARG A 67 43.27 31.44 -39.58
N PRO A 68 42.55 30.58 -40.32
CA PRO A 68 42.18 29.26 -39.82
C PRO A 68 43.42 28.48 -39.37
N LEU A 69 43.27 27.70 -38.30
CA LEU A 69 44.35 26.88 -37.76
C LEU A 69 44.64 25.73 -38.73
N ASP A 70 45.87 25.69 -39.27
CA ASP A 70 46.34 24.55 -40.09
C ASP A 70 46.87 23.46 -39.16
N LEU A 71 46.21 22.30 -39.17
CA LEU A 71 46.59 21.19 -38.30
C LEU A 71 47.93 20.53 -38.67
N ARG A 72 48.49 20.88 -39.83
CA ARG A 72 49.80 20.41 -40.32
C ARG A 72 50.96 21.33 -39.95
N ASP A 73 50.69 22.49 -39.35
CA ASP A 73 51.72 23.48 -39.04
C ASP A 73 52.55 23.08 -37.80
N ALA A 74 53.76 22.57 -38.05
CA ALA A 74 54.70 22.17 -37.01
C ALA A 74 55.09 23.29 -36.03
N ARG A 75 55.12 24.56 -36.49
CA ARG A 75 55.42 25.70 -35.60
C ARG A 75 54.28 25.94 -34.62
N THR A 76 53.04 25.84 -35.13
CA THR A 76 51.84 25.92 -34.32
C THR A 76 51.77 24.77 -33.31
N ALA A 77 52.15 23.55 -33.72
CA ALA A 77 52.22 22.40 -32.82
C ALA A 77 53.22 22.64 -31.68
N SER A 78 54.40 23.20 -31.96
CA SER A 78 55.39 23.56 -30.94
C SER A 78 54.82 24.52 -29.90
N LEU A 79 54.15 25.59 -30.35
CA LEU A 79 53.52 26.57 -29.44
C LEU A 79 52.46 25.94 -28.52
N LEU A 80 51.70 24.97 -29.02
CA LEU A 80 50.70 24.27 -28.22
C LEU A 80 51.36 23.30 -27.24
N TRP A 81 52.41 22.56 -27.63
CA TRP A 81 53.15 21.71 -26.70
C TRP A 81 53.83 22.51 -25.58
N ASP A 82 54.40 23.67 -25.90
CA ASP A 82 54.95 24.58 -24.89
C ASP A 82 53.87 24.99 -23.89
N ARG A 83 52.64 25.23 -24.38
CA ARG A 83 51.49 25.53 -23.52
C ARG A 83 51.09 24.33 -22.66
N VAL A 84 51.03 23.12 -23.22
CA VAL A 84 50.75 21.88 -22.44
C VAL A 84 51.78 21.70 -21.31
N LEU A 85 53.07 21.90 -21.60
CA LEU A 85 54.13 21.80 -20.60
C LEU A 85 53.99 22.85 -19.49
N GLN A 86 53.53 24.05 -19.81
CA GLN A 86 53.26 25.12 -18.84
C GLN A 86 51.96 24.88 -18.03
N GLY A 87 50.98 24.16 -18.60
CA GLY A 87 49.64 23.96 -18.04
C GLY A 87 49.56 23.01 -16.83
N GLY A 88 50.69 22.44 -16.39
CA GLY A 88 50.71 21.54 -15.24
C GLY A 88 50.46 20.07 -15.59
N SER A 89 50.60 19.67 -16.86
CA SER A 89 50.55 18.28 -17.32
C SER A 89 51.77 17.46 -16.86
N ARG A 90 52.02 17.41 -15.55
CA ARG A 90 53.12 16.68 -14.91
C ARG A 90 52.97 15.19 -15.22
N GLY A 91 53.93 14.63 -15.94
CA GLY A 91 53.99 13.20 -16.27
C GLY A 91 53.63 12.83 -17.71
N LEU A 92 53.31 13.79 -18.58
CA LEU A 92 53.17 13.49 -20.03
C LEU A 92 54.55 13.33 -20.69
N ASP A 93 54.76 12.22 -21.40
CA ASP A 93 55.89 12.04 -22.30
C ASP A 93 55.61 12.76 -23.62
N VAL A 94 55.84 14.08 -23.63
CA VAL A 94 55.57 14.94 -24.79
C VAL A 94 56.36 14.51 -26.02
N GLU A 95 57.59 14.02 -25.86
CA GLU A 95 58.38 13.54 -27.00
C GLU A 95 57.76 12.31 -27.64
N ARG A 96 57.26 11.36 -26.83
CA ARG A 96 56.47 10.23 -27.35
C ARG A 96 55.20 10.72 -28.03
N LEU A 97 54.43 11.60 -27.40
CA LEU A 97 53.14 12.08 -27.93
C LEU A 97 53.30 12.78 -29.29
N ARG A 98 54.38 13.52 -29.51
CA ARG A 98 54.70 14.16 -30.80
C ARG A 98 54.81 13.17 -31.95
N THR A 99 55.21 11.93 -31.67
CA THR A 99 55.41 10.90 -32.69
C THR A 99 54.12 10.18 -33.09
N LEU A 100 53.02 10.34 -32.34
CA LEU A 100 51.80 9.54 -32.51
C LEU A 100 50.95 9.96 -33.72
N VAL A 101 50.93 11.26 -34.07
CA VAL A 101 50.11 11.80 -35.17
C VAL A 101 50.95 12.71 -36.07
N PRO A 102 51.97 12.17 -36.77
CA PRO A 102 52.92 12.97 -37.54
C PRO A 102 52.28 13.70 -38.72
N SER A 103 51.13 13.22 -39.22
CA SER A 103 50.37 13.85 -40.29
C SER A 103 49.56 15.07 -39.85
N LEU A 104 49.29 15.21 -38.54
CA LEU A 104 48.52 16.30 -37.93
C LEU A 104 49.15 16.71 -36.58
N PRO A 105 50.39 17.24 -36.58
CA PRO A 105 51.15 17.51 -35.36
C PRO A 105 50.47 18.48 -34.39
N VAL A 106 49.51 19.28 -34.86
CA VAL A 106 48.73 20.23 -34.04
C VAL A 106 47.60 19.54 -33.28
N ALA A 107 47.03 18.45 -33.80
CA ALA A 107 45.77 17.89 -33.31
C ALA A 107 45.85 17.47 -31.84
N LEU A 108 46.89 16.72 -31.47
CA LEU A 108 47.06 16.19 -30.13
C LEU A 108 47.37 17.25 -29.06
N PRO A 109 48.36 18.14 -29.22
CA PRO A 109 48.58 19.19 -28.23
C PRO A 109 47.41 20.16 -28.13
N LEU A 110 46.70 20.41 -29.23
CA LEU A 110 45.47 21.21 -29.20
C LEU A 110 44.40 20.56 -28.32
N LEU A 111 44.26 19.23 -28.38
CA LEU A 111 43.31 18.49 -27.57
C LEU A 111 43.59 18.66 -26.07
N PHE A 112 44.87 18.57 -25.66
CA PHE A 112 45.29 18.82 -24.27
C PHE A 112 45.03 20.26 -23.84
N VAL A 113 45.38 21.25 -24.67
CA VAL A 113 45.13 22.67 -24.35
C VAL A 113 43.64 22.96 -24.23
N LEU A 114 42.80 22.36 -25.08
CA LEU A 114 41.35 22.51 -24.98
C LEU A 114 40.79 21.85 -23.73
N LEU A 115 41.34 20.71 -23.30
CA LEU A 115 40.92 20.04 -22.07
C LEU A 115 41.20 20.91 -20.84
N ASP A 116 42.37 21.55 -20.79
CA ASP A 116 42.76 22.41 -19.68
C ASP A 116 41.98 23.74 -19.67
N GLU A 117 41.78 24.36 -20.84
CA GLU A 117 41.18 25.70 -20.92
C GLU A 117 39.65 25.68 -21.06
N ARG A 118 39.06 24.62 -21.63
CA ARG A 118 37.63 24.56 -22.01
C ARG A 118 37.02 23.15 -21.83
N PRO A 119 37.04 22.56 -20.62
CA PRO A 119 36.61 21.17 -20.39
C PRO A 119 35.14 20.86 -20.75
N GLY A 120 34.29 21.87 -20.96
CA GLY A 120 32.87 21.71 -21.32
C GLY A 120 32.53 21.86 -22.81
N ASP A 121 33.48 22.25 -23.68
CA ASP A 121 33.18 22.55 -25.10
C ASP A 121 33.31 21.32 -26.02
N MET A 122 32.34 20.41 -25.90
CA MET A 122 32.32 19.09 -26.56
C MET A 122 32.39 19.12 -28.09
N GLY A 123 31.83 20.14 -28.75
CA GLY A 123 31.82 20.24 -30.21
C GLY A 123 33.22 20.39 -30.82
N LEU A 124 34.12 21.09 -30.11
CA LEU A 124 35.52 21.24 -30.49
C LEU A 124 36.30 19.93 -30.34
N PHE A 125 36.08 19.23 -29.23
CA PHE A 125 36.71 17.93 -28.98
C PHE A 125 36.34 16.93 -30.07
N ASP A 126 35.06 16.78 -30.40
CA ASP A 126 34.60 15.79 -31.38
C ASP A 126 35.22 16.02 -32.77
N THR A 127 35.36 17.29 -33.18
CA THR A 127 36.00 17.66 -34.45
C THR A 127 37.45 17.17 -34.50
N ILE A 128 38.24 17.45 -33.46
CA ILE A 128 39.66 17.09 -33.43
C ILE A 128 39.84 15.58 -33.24
N VAL A 129 39.06 14.97 -32.35
CA VAL A 129 39.06 13.53 -32.07
C VAL A 129 38.77 12.72 -33.34
N SER A 130 37.84 13.18 -34.19
CA SER A 130 37.50 12.49 -35.43
C SER A 130 38.65 12.41 -36.45
N LEU A 131 39.66 13.27 -36.31
CA LEU A 131 40.85 13.30 -37.17
C LEU A 131 41.97 12.39 -36.68
N MET A 132 41.85 11.84 -35.46
CA MET A 132 42.86 11.00 -34.86
C MET A 132 42.72 9.55 -35.32
N PRO A 133 43.81 8.86 -35.71
CA PRO A 133 43.77 7.43 -36.02
C PRO A 133 43.31 6.61 -34.80
N GLY A 134 42.47 5.59 -35.00
CA GLY A 134 41.99 4.76 -33.90
C GLY A 134 43.11 4.14 -33.05
N SER A 135 44.22 3.77 -33.69
CA SER A 135 45.37 3.12 -33.05
C SER A 135 46.06 3.96 -31.98
N ILE A 136 46.04 5.30 -32.08
CA ILE A 136 46.77 6.13 -31.13
C ILE A 136 46.16 6.07 -29.73
N TRP A 137 44.85 5.79 -29.65
CA TRP A 137 44.13 5.74 -28.38
C TRP A 137 44.55 4.56 -27.49
N HIS A 138 45.35 3.63 -28.01
CA HIS A 138 45.98 2.57 -27.23
C HIS A 138 47.27 3.02 -26.53
N GLU A 139 47.79 4.22 -26.82
CA GLU A 139 49.03 4.71 -26.24
C GLU A 139 48.84 5.10 -24.77
N PRO A 140 49.62 4.53 -23.82
CA PRO A 140 49.48 4.81 -22.39
C PRO A 140 49.57 6.30 -22.04
N ALA A 141 50.35 7.07 -22.82
CA ALA A 141 50.50 8.50 -22.63
C ALA A 141 49.21 9.32 -22.89
N LEU A 142 48.21 8.74 -23.57
CA LEU A 142 46.89 9.35 -23.77
C LEU A 142 45.90 9.07 -22.66
N ARG A 143 46.27 8.32 -21.63
CA ARG A 143 45.41 7.94 -20.50
C ARG A 143 44.59 9.09 -19.90
N PRO A 144 45.13 10.30 -19.67
CA PRO A 144 44.36 11.42 -19.13
C PRO A 144 43.18 11.86 -20.01
N ILE A 145 43.26 11.59 -21.31
CA ILE A 145 42.30 12.07 -22.31
C ILE A 145 41.53 10.96 -23.00
N LEU A 146 41.66 9.69 -22.58
CA LEU A 146 40.95 8.57 -23.23
C LEU A 146 39.43 8.72 -23.18
N HIS A 147 38.89 9.52 -22.25
CA HIS A 147 37.47 9.89 -22.21
C HIS A 147 36.98 10.70 -23.41
N LEU A 148 37.91 11.22 -24.21
CA LEU A 148 37.64 11.87 -25.48
C LEU A 148 37.65 10.89 -26.67
N ALA A 149 38.07 9.63 -26.49
CA ALA A 149 38.16 8.67 -27.59
C ALA A 149 36.82 8.57 -28.35
N PRO A 150 36.86 8.41 -29.69
CA PRO A 150 35.65 8.30 -30.49
C PRO A 150 34.89 7.01 -30.13
N SER A 151 33.56 7.03 -30.25
CA SER A 151 32.70 5.89 -29.87
C SER A 151 33.15 4.56 -30.49
N ALA A 152 33.64 4.59 -31.74
CA ALA A 152 34.16 3.43 -32.45
C ALA A 152 35.44 2.83 -31.85
N ALA A 153 36.29 3.63 -31.19
CA ALA A 153 37.56 3.18 -30.62
C ALA A 153 37.47 2.87 -29.12
N ARG A 154 36.49 3.43 -28.40
CA ARG A 154 36.36 3.30 -26.93
C ARG A 154 36.39 1.85 -26.44
N GLY A 155 35.74 0.93 -27.15
CA GLY A 155 35.70 -0.49 -26.79
C GLY A 155 37.10 -1.12 -26.78
N ASP A 156 37.84 -0.94 -27.88
CA ASP A 156 39.19 -1.50 -28.04
C ASP A 156 40.20 -0.83 -27.10
N VAL A 157 40.10 0.48 -26.95
CA VAL A 157 40.92 1.29 -26.03
C VAL A 157 40.74 0.85 -24.59
N PHE A 158 39.49 0.66 -24.17
CA PHE A 158 39.20 0.18 -22.83
C PHE A 158 39.67 -1.25 -22.64
N LEU A 159 39.42 -2.16 -23.60
CA LEU A 159 39.90 -3.54 -23.54
C LEU A 159 41.41 -3.61 -23.39
N GLU A 160 42.14 -2.78 -24.13
CA GLU A 160 43.60 -2.72 -24.03
C GLU A 160 44.06 -2.11 -22.70
N ALA A 161 43.47 -0.98 -22.27
CA ALA A 161 43.76 -0.38 -20.98
C ALA A 161 43.54 -1.38 -19.84
N LEU A 162 42.48 -2.19 -19.93
CA LEU A 162 42.11 -3.18 -18.94
C LEU A 162 43.05 -4.40 -18.92
N ARG A 163 43.71 -4.73 -20.03
CA ARG A 163 44.76 -5.76 -20.06
C ARG A 163 46.04 -5.32 -19.34
N HIS A 164 46.39 -4.03 -19.44
CA HIS A 164 47.64 -3.51 -18.88
C HIS A 164 47.50 -2.97 -17.46
N ASP A 165 46.43 -2.23 -17.18
CA ASP A 165 46.15 -1.62 -15.88
C ASP A 165 44.63 -1.64 -15.62
N PRO A 166 44.11 -2.74 -15.05
CA PRO A 166 42.68 -2.91 -14.85
C PRO A 166 42.03 -1.84 -13.97
N GLU A 167 42.71 -1.42 -12.90
CA GLU A 167 42.17 -0.44 -11.94
C GLU A 167 42.05 0.94 -12.58
N ALA A 168 43.03 1.30 -13.39
CA ALA A 168 42.95 2.48 -14.23
C ALA A 168 41.81 2.46 -15.21
N ALA A 169 41.66 1.35 -15.94
CA ALA A 169 40.65 1.22 -16.97
C ALA A 169 39.27 1.34 -16.32
N LEU A 170 39.06 0.69 -15.17
CA LEU A 170 37.79 0.75 -14.45
C LEU A 170 37.51 2.16 -13.92
N SER A 171 38.49 2.85 -13.33
CA SER A 171 38.36 4.27 -12.94
C SER A 171 38.01 5.15 -14.13
N LEU A 172 38.70 4.94 -15.26
CA LEU A 172 38.44 5.61 -16.52
C LEU A 172 37.00 5.40 -16.99
N LEU A 173 36.47 4.17 -16.87
CA LEU A 173 35.13 3.84 -17.32
C LEU A 173 34.02 4.38 -16.41
N VAL A 174 34.25 4.42 -15.09
CA VAL A 174 33.37 5.12 -14.15
C VAL A 174 33.32 6.61 -14.51
N ASP A 175 34.48 7.22 -14.78
CA ASP A 175 34.60 8.60 -15.23
C ASP A 175 33.87 8.84 -16.55
N TRP A 176 34.03 7.92 -17.49
CA TRP A 176 33.34 7.91 -18.79
C TRP A 176 31.82 7.87 -18.63
N ASN A 177 31.33 6.99 -17.75
CA ASN A 177 29.90 6.87 -17.48
C ASN A 177 29.35 8.15 -16.84
N ALA A 178 30.02 8.67 -15.80
CA ALA A 178 29.62 9.88 -15.11
C ALA A 178 29.56 11.12 -16.03
N LYS A 179 30.54 11.26 -16.93
CA LYS A 179 30.67 12.45 -17.79
C LYS A 179 29.90 12.35 -19.12
N ARG A 180 29.74 11.14 -19.69
CA ARG A 180 29.19 10.96 -21.06
C ARG A 180 27.99 10.01 -21.15
N ARG A 181 27.45 9.51 -20.03
CA ARG A 181 26.31 8.56 -19.98
C ARG A 181 26.51 7.39 -20.94
N LEU A 182 27.66 6.74 -20.84
CA LEU A 182 28.00 5.64 -21.73
C LEU A 182 27.04 4.47 -21.51
N LEU A 183 26.28 4.13 -22.56
CA LEU A 183 25.44 2.94 -22.59
C LEU A 183 26.36 1.71 -22.67
N VAL A 184 26.70 1.19 -21.51
CA VAL A 184 27.43 -0.06 -21.38
C VAL A 184 26.49 -1.20 -21.76
N LYS A 185 26.87 -2.00 -22.76
CA LYS A 185 26.07 -3.18 -23.17
C LYS A 185 26.39 -4.37 -22.27
N ALA A 186 25.38 -5.12 -21.85
CA ALA A 186 25.54 -6.28 -20.99
C ALA A 186 26.42 -7.37 -21.64
N ALA A 187 26.28 -7.63 -22.94
CA ALA A 187 27.15 -8.54 -23.70
C ALA A 187 28.63 -8.14 -23.70
N TRP A 188 28.93 -6.84 -23.67
CA TRP A 188 30.30 -6.35 -23.58
C TRP A 188 30.87 -6.62 -22.19
N LEU A 189 30.12 -6.30 -21.13
CA LEU A 189 30.51 -6.67 -19.77
C LEU A 189 30.72 -8.18 -19.62
N GLU A 190 29.92 -9.01 -20.29
CA GLU A 190 30.07 -10.47 -20.25
C GLU A 190 31.41 -10.94 -20.82
N THR A 191 31.89 -10.27 -21.87
CA THR A 191 33.22 -10.52 -22.43
C THR A 191 34.31 -10.20 -21.42
N LEU A 192 34.18 -9.06 -20.72
CA LEU A 192 35.12 -8.65 -19.67
C LEU A 192 35.11 -9.60 -18.48
N TRP A 193 33.92 -10.04 -18.05
CA TRP A 193 33.73 -10.97 -16.95
C TRP A 193 34.51 -12.26 -17.16
N ARG A 194 34.46 -12.82 -18.37
CA ARG A 194 35.19 -14.05 -18.73
C ARG A 194 36.70 -13.84 -18.80
N GLN A 195 37.14 -12.67 -19.25
CA GLN A 195 38.57 -12.35 -19.40
C GLN A 195 39.23 -11.96 -18.07
N LEU A 196 38.46 -11.50 -17.08
CA LEU A 196 38.98 -10.89 -15.85
C LEU A 196 38.30 -11.44 -14.59
N PRO A 197 38.42 -12.74 -14.29
CA PRO A 197 37.78 -13.34 -13.12
C PRO A 197 38.19 -12.68 -11.78
N ALA A 198 39.41 -12.13 -11.71
CA ALA A 198 39.89 -11.42 -10.52
C ALA A 198 39.21 -10.05 -10.28
N ARG A 199 38.42 -9.54 -11.24
CA ARG A 199 37.81 -8.19 -11.21
C ARG A 199 36.28 -8.22 -11.28
N CYS A 200 35.67 -9.38 -11.04
CA CYS A 200 34.22 -9.57 -11.07
C CYS A 200 33.43 -8.57 -10.22
N ALA A 201 33.89 -8.26 -9.00
CA ALA A 201 33.24 -7.28 -8.13
C ALA A 201 33.17 -5.88 -8.78
N THR A 202 34.30 -5.38 -9.28
CA THR A 202 34.33 -4.06 -9.92
C THR A 202 33.49 -3.99 -11.21
N LEU A 203 33.43 -5.09 -11.98
CA LEU A 203 32.54 -5.18 -13.15
C LEU A 203 31.05 -5.11 -12.77
N VAL A 204 30.69 -5.63 -11.59
CA VAL A 204 29.34 -5.53 -11.05
C VAL A 204 29.02 -4.12 -10.55
N GLU A 205 29.95 -3.44 -9.85
CA GLU A 205 29.78 -2.02 -9.46
C GLU A 205 29.57 -1.12 -10.69
N LEU A 206 30.35 -1.39 -11.73
CA LEU A 206 30.20 -0.75 -13.02
C LEU A 206 28.82 -1.04 -13.64
N ALA A 207 28.37 -2.30 -13.64
CA ALA A 207 27.02 -2.63 -14.10
C ALA A 207 25.97 -1.88 -13.26
N GLN A 208 26.16 -1.73 -11.95
CA GLN A 208 25.22 -0.99 -11.11
C GLN A 208 25.17 0.49 -11.51
N SER A 209 26.32 1.15 -11.59
CA SER A 209 26.38 2.58 -11.90
C SER A 209 25.91 2.92 -13.30
N THR A 210 26.07 2.00 -14.27
CA THR A 210 25.74 2.23 -15.67
C THR A 210 24.31 1.85 -16.03
N GLY A 211 23.74 0.84 -15.36
CA GLY A 211 22.46 0.26 -15.78
C GLY A 211 22.61 -0.38 -17.16
N PRO A 212 23.27 -1.55 -17.28
CA PRO A 212 23.68 -2.07 -18.57
C PRO A 212 22.49 -2.19 -19.50
N SER A 213 22.63 -1.66 -20.71
CA SER A 213 21.67 -1.86 -21.79
C SER A 213 21.81 -3.27 -22.36
N GLY A 214 20.73 -3.85 -22.87
CA GLY A 214 20.75 -5.20 -23.43
C GLY A 214 19.39 -5.87 -23.34
N GLU A 215 19.33 -7.13 -23.80
CA GLU A 215 18.13 -7.93 -23.62
C GLU A 215 17.86 -8.12 -22.11
N PRO A 216 16.59 -8.21 -21.69
CA PRO A 216 16.25 -8.35 -20.27
C PRO A 216 16.94 -9.53 -19.57
N GLU A 217 17.19 -10.64 -20.28
CA GLU A 217 17.93 -11.80 -19.76
C GLU A 217 19.36 -11.45 -19.34
N GLU A 218 20.06 -10.64 -20.12
CA GLU A 218 21.42 -10.21 -19.81
C GLU A 218 21.44 -9.30 -18.58
N ARG A 219 20.48 -8.36 -18.51
CA ARG A 219 20.31 -7.48 -17.34
C ARG A 219 19.98 -8.27 -16.08
N LEU A 220 19.11 -9.27 -16.19
CA LEU A 220 18.77 -10.18 -15.10
C LEU A 220 20.00 -10.94 -14.60
N GLN A 221 20.83 -11.45 -15.51
CA GLN A 221 22.07 -12.15 -15.16
C GLN A 221 23.04 -11.25 -14.39
N TRP A 222 23.21 -10.00 -14.81
CA TRP A 222 24.07 -9.03 -14.11
C TRP A 222 23.54 -8.68 -12.73
N ALA A 223 22.22 -8.49 -12.58
CA ALA A 223 21.63 -8.22 -11.29
C ALA A 223 21.78 -9.40 -10.32
N ARG A 224 21.68 -10.65 -10.80
CA ARG A 224 21.98 -11.86 -10.00
C ARG A 224 23.42 -11.84 -9.49
N ARG A 225 24.40 -11.55 -10.36
CA ARG A 225 25.81 -11.43 -9.96
C ARG A 225 26.03 -10.34 -8.90
N GLY A 226 25.29 -9.24 -8.99
CA GLY A 226 25.23 -8.20 -7.96
C GLY A 226 24.88 -8.73 -6.58
N ILE A 227 23.77 -9.46 -6.51
CA ILE A 227 23.29 -10.08 -5.28
C ILE A 227 24.25 -11.19 -4.81
N ASP A 228 24.72 -12.06 -5.70
CA ASP A 228 25.58 -13.21 -5.37
C ASP A 228 26.95 -12.79 -4.81
N LEU A 229 27.52 -11.70 -5.34
CA LEU A 229 28.80 -11.17 -4.87
C LEU A 229 28.65 -10.22 -3.67
N GLY A 230 27.42 -9.83 -3.30
CA GLY A 230 27.19 -8.83 -2.25
C GLY A 230 27.79 -7.46 -2.58
N VAL A 231 27.80 -7.08 -3.87
CA VAL A 231 28.46 -5.88 -4.36
C VAL A 231 27.43 -4.81 -4.70
N GLY A 232 27.58 -3.63 -4.11
CA GLY A 232 26.74 -2.48 -4.36
C GLY A 232 25.42 -2.49 -3.58
N ASP A 233 24.50 -1.57 -3.90
CA ASP A 233 23.20 -1.49 -3.24
C ASP A 233 22.27 -2.65 -3.62
N ARG A 234 21.92 -3.47 -2.62
CA ARG A 234 21.07 -4.65 -2.79
C ARG A 234 19.66 -4.28 -3.26
N ALA A 235 19.10 -3.16 -2.80
CA ALA A 235 17.76 -2.74 -3.16
C ALA A 235 17.66 -2.41 -4.66
N THR A 236 18.63 -1.66 -5.19
CA THR A 236 18.77 -1.37 -6.62
C THR A 236 18.87 -2.65 -7.46
N TRP A 237 19.59 -3.67 -7.00
CA TRP A 237 19.68 -4.94 -7.73
C TRP A 237 18.34 -5.69 -7.76
N TRP A 238 17.61 -5.71 -6.65
CA TRP A 238 16.27 -6.27 -6.62
C TRP A 238 15.30 -5.54 -7.56
N GLU A 239 15.33 -4.21 -7.58
CA GLU A 239 14.53 -3.42 -8.51
C GLU A 239 14.83 -3.80 -9.97
N ARG A 240 16.11 -3.95 -10.32
CA ARG A 240 16.53 -4.37 -11.67
C ARG A 240 16.05 -5.76 -12.04
N ILE A 241 16.05 -6.69 -11.08
CA ILE A 241 15.49 -8.03 -11.28
C ILE A 241 13.99 -7.92 -11.57
N ALA A 242 13.24 -7.19 -10.74
CA ALA A 242 11.80 -7.00 -10.93
C ALA A 242 11.46 -6.39 -12.30
N ASN A 243 12.21 -5.36 -12.72
CA ASN A 243 12.04 -4.70 -14.01
C ASN A 243 12.35 -5.64 -15.18
N ALA A 244 13.52 -6.30 -15.17
CA ALA A 244 13.91 -7.22 -16.23
C ALA A 244 12.92 -8.39 -16.37
N VAL A 245 12.48 -8.96 -15.25
CA VAL A 245 11.48 -10.05 -15.24
C VAL A 245 10.11 -9.56 -15.72
N GLY A 246 9.71 -8.34 -15.35
CA GLY A 246 8.48 -7.71 -15.84
C GLY A 246 8.46 -7.56 -17.37
N GLU A 247 9.58 -7.09 -17.94
CA GLU A 247 9.75 -7.01 -19.39
C GLU A 247 9.70 -8.39 -20.07
N LEU A 248 10.33 -9.40 -19.46
CA LEU A 248 10.23 -10.79 -19.92
C LEU A 248 8.79 -11.32 -19.86
N ALA A 249 8.03 -10.99 -18.81
CA ALA A 249 6.64 -11.44 -18.67
C ALA A 249 5.73 -10.85 -19.76
N ALA A 250 6.01 -9.63 -20.20
CA ALA A 250 5.29 -8.95 -21.28
C ALA A 250 5.68 -9.43 -22.70
N ALA A 251 6.80 -10.15 -22.85
CA ALA A 251 7.26 -10.63 -24.14
C ALA A 251 6.31 -11.70 -24.77
N PRO A 252 6.25 -11.82 -26.11
CA PRO A 252 5.40 -12.79 -26.80
C PRO A 252 5.60 -14.24 -26.32
N ALA A 253 4.54 -15.05 -26.41
CA ALA A 253 4.53 -16.44 -25.93
C ALA A 253 5.65 -17.32 -26.51
N SER A 254 6.14 -17.02 -27.71
CA SER A 254 7.28 -17.71 -28.33
C SER A 254 8.60 -17.57 -27.57
N ARG A 255 8.74 -16.58 -26.68
CA ARG A 255 9.89 -16.41 -25.78
C ARG A 255 9.60 -16.87 -24.34
N LYS A 256 8.47 -17.52 -24.06
CA LYS A 256 8.18 -18.12 -22.74
C LYS A 256 8.93 -19.45 -22.61
N ASN A 257 10.22 -19.36 -22.33
CA ASN A 257 10.98 -20.54 -21.91
C ASN A 257 10.37 -21.09 -20.61
N ALA A 258 10.55 -22.39 -20.38
CA ALA A 258 10.25 -23.02 -19.10
C ALA A 258 10.94 -22.26 -17.95
N PRO A 259 10.43 -22.38 -16.70
CA PRO A 259 11.07 -21.77 -15.54
C PRO A 259 12.57 -22.07 -15.54
N ASP A 260 13.40 -21.03 -15.34
CA ASP A 260 14.82 -21.25 -15.10
C ASP A 260 14.94 -21.93 -13.74
N ALA A 261 15.10 -23.26 -13.73
CA ALA A 261 15.23 -24.04 -12.50
C ALA A 261 16.35 -23.48 -11.60
N ALA A 262 17.39 -22.90 -12.19
CA ALA A 262 18.47 -22.28 -11.44
C ALA A 262 18.05 -20.97 -10.76
N MET A 263 17.00 -20.28 -11.22
CA MET A 263 16.43 -19.16 -10.49
C MET A 263 15.45 -19.64 -9.42
N ASP A 264 14.61 -20.63 -9.72
CA ASP A 264 13.62 -21.13 -8.77
C ASP A 264 14.28 -21.61 -7.45
N ASP A 265 15.48 -22.20 -7.56
CA ASP A 265 16.33 -22.63 -6.46
C ASP A 265 17.41 -21.62 -6.03
N TRP A 266 17.37 -20.38 -6.52
CA TRP A 266 18.38 -19.38 -6.21
C TRP A 266 18.26 -18.90 -4.76
N THR A 267 19.17 -19.35 -3.90
CA THR A 267 19.17 -19.11 -2.44
C THR A 267 18.88 -17.66 -2.03
N PRO A 268 19.42 -16.61 -2.67
CA PRO A 268 19.12 -15.23 -2.32
C PRO A 268 17.65 -14.83 -2.41
N LEU A 269 16.82 -15.57 -3.16
CA LEU A 269 15.37 -15.34 -3.19
C LEU A 269 14.70 -15.53 -1.84
N ALA A 270 15.30 -16.28 -0.90
CA ALA A 270 14.77 -16.47 0.43
C ALA A 270 14.54 -15.14 1.20
N VAL A 271 15.26 -14.09 0.80
CA VAL A 271 15.16 -12.73 1.36
C VAL A 271 14.84 -11.67 0.28
N ALA A 272 14.36 -12.10 -0.89
CA ALA A 272 13.97 -11.15 -1.93
C ALA A 272 12.72 -10.35 -1.51
N PRO A 273 12.63 -9.05 -1.89
CA PRO A 273 11.43 -8.25 -1.70
C PRO A 273 10.21 -8.86 -2.40
N SER A 274 9.02 -8.65 -1.86
CA SER A 274 7.75 -9.16 -2.40
C SER A 274 7.51 -8.71 -3.84
N SER A 275 7.97 -7.51 -4.22
CA SER A 275 7.88 -7.00 -5.60
C SER A 275 8.63 -7.88 -6.61
N VAL A 276 9.82 -8.38 -6.24
CA VAL A 276 10.63 -9.30 -7.04
C VAL A 276 9.95 -10.66 -7.14
N VAL A 277 9.50 -11.20 -5.99
CA VAL A 277 8.80 -12.48 -5.92
C VAL A 277 7.57 -12.46 -6.84
N ARG A 278 6.75 -11.41 -6.77
CA ARG A 278 5.57 -11.25 -7.63
C ARG A 278 5.92 -11.10 -9.11
N ALA A 279 7.02 -10.41 -9.45
CA ALA A 279 7.48 -10.33 -10.83
C ALA A 279 7.85 -11.73 -11.36
N LEU A 280 8.60 -12.51 -10.59
CA LEU A 280 8.99 -13.89 -10.93
C LEU A 280 7.77 -14.80 -11.07
N LEU A 281 6.82 -14.73 -10.13
CA LEU A 281 5.57 -15.48 -10.21
C LEU A 281 4.76 -15.11 -11.46
N ARG A 282 4.62 -13.83 -11.81
CA ARG A 282 3.90 -13.42 -13.03
C ARG A 282 4.52 -14.03 -14.29
N ARG A 283 5.84 -14.22 -14.30
CA ARG A 283 6.57 -14.78 -15.43
C ARG A 283 6.45 -16.30 -15.50
N TRP A 284 6.66 -17.00 -14.38
CA TRP A 284 6.80 -18.47 -14.37
C TRP A 284 5.59 -19.23 -13.83
N TYR A 285 4.80 -18.60 -12.98
CA TYR A 285 3.62 -19.18 -12.33
C TYR A 285 2.43 -18.21 -12.42
N PRO A 286 1.98 -17.86 -13.64
CA PRO A 286 0.99 -16.81 -13.84
C PRO A 286 -0.34 -17.08 -13.11
N ASP A 287 -0.74 -18.35 -12.96
CA ASP A 287 -1.95 -18.73 -12.24
C ASP A 287 -1.84 -18.44 -10.74
N ILE A 288 -0.67 -18.72 -10.12
CA ILE A 288 -0.38 -18.37 -8.72
C ILE A 288 -0.37 -16.85 -8.55
N ALA A 289 0.30 -16.12 -9.46
CA ALA A 289 0.34 -14.67 -9.41
C ALA A 289 -1.05 -14.04 -9.53
N ALA A 290 -1.88 -14.53 -10.45
CA ALA A 290 -3.26 -14.09 -10.63
C ALA A 290 -4.13 -14.42 -9.39
N ALA A 291 -3.92 -15.57 -8.77
CA ALA A 291 -4.62 -15.96 -7.56
C ALA A 291 -4.24 -15.08 -6.35
N LEU A 292 -2.95 -14.77 -6.16
CA LEU A 292 -2.48 -13.82 -5.13
C LEU A 292 -3.09 -12.43 -5.36
N GLN A 293 -3.05 -11.93 -6.60
CA GLN A 293 -3.63 -10.64 -6.94
C GLN A 293 -5.15 -10.61 -6.67
N THR A 294 -5.85 -11.70 -6.98
CA THR A 294 -7.29 -11.84 -6.69
C THR A 294 -7.54 -11.76 -5.20
N LEU A 295 -6.74 -12.45 -4.37
CA LEU A 295 -6.85 -12.44 -2.92
C LEU A 295 -6.65 -11.04 -2.32
N GLU A 296 -5.62 -10.33 -2.77
CA GLU A 296 -5.33 -8.95 -2.34
C GLU A 296 -6.43 -7.96 -2.73
N SER A 297 -7.12 -8.23 -3.84
CA SER A 297 -8.17 -7.38 -4.36
C SER A 297 -9.54 -7.62 -3.70
N VAL A 298 -9.70 -8.67 -2.87
CA VAL A 298 -10.98 -9.05 -2.26
C VAL A 298 -11.60 -7.88 -1.49
N ALA A 299 -10.82 -7.15 -0.70
CA ALA A 299 -11.32 -6.01 0.07
C ALA A 299 -11.90 -4.91 -0.83
N ASN A 300 -11.16 -4.54 -1.88
CA ASN A 300 -11.52 -3.43 -2.77
C ASN A 300 -12.74 -3.78 -3.61
N TRP A 301 -12.72 -4.93 -4.30
CA TRP A 301 -13.87 -5.36 -5.08
C TRP A 301 -15.10 -5.60 -4.18
N SER A 302 -14.94 -6.22 -3.01
CA SER A 302 -16.09 -6.42 -2.11
C SER A 302 -16.71 -5.10 -1.68
N ARG A 303 -15.89 -4.07 -1.43
CA ARG A 303 -16.37 -2.71 -1.14
C ARG A 303 -17.11 -2.11 -2.34
N GLU A 304 -16.54 -2.19 -3.54
CA GLU A 304 -17.16 -1.67 -4.77
C GLU A 304 -18.49 -2.35 -5.08
N GLN A 305 -18.60 -3.66 -4.85
CA GLN A 305 -19.81 -4.42 -5.13
C GLN A 305 -20.88 -4.28 -4.04
N ALA A 306 -20.47 -4.20 -2.76
CA ALA A 306 -21.39 -4.21 -1.62
C ALA A 306 -21.77 -2.80 -1.12
N ALA A 307 -21.10 -1.74 -1.59
CA ALA A 307 -21.39 -0.36 -1.20
C ALA A 307 -21.99 0.48 -2.34
N ILE A 308 -22.95 1.34 -1.99
CA ILE A 308 -23.50 2.36 -2.88
C ILE A 308 -23.61 3.69 -2.16
N ARG A 309 -23.42 4.79 -2.88
CA ARG A 309 -23.65 6.14 -2.35
C ARG A 309 -25.11 6.27 -1.89
N ALA A 310 -25.30 6.62 -0.61
CA ALA A 310 -26.62 6.65 -0.01
C ALA A 310 -27.50 7.75 -0.61
N ASP A 311 -26.94 8.92 -0.91
CA ASP A 311 -27.67 10.05 -1.49
C ASP A 311 -28.22 9.74 -2.89
N ALA A 312 -27.44 9.03 -3.72
CA ALA A 312 -27.88 8.57 -5.03
C ALA A 312 -29.06 7.60 -4.90
N LEU A 313 -28.93 6.58 -4.04
CA LEU A 313 -29.97 5.58 -3.84
C LEU A 313 -31.26 6.15 -3.23
N LEU A 314 -31.16 7.11 -2.31
CA LEU A 314 -32.33 7.76 -1.70
C LEU A 314 -33.10 8.60 -2.72
N LYS A 315 -32.42 9.21 -3.70
CA LYS A 315 -33.03 9.96 -4.80
C LYS A 315 -33.73 9.05 -5.82
N ASP A 316 -33.27 7.80 -5.93
CA ASP A 316 -33.87 6.79 -6.81
C ASP A 316 -35.21 6.23 -6.29
N LEU A 317 -35.64 6.58 -5.07
CA LEU A 317 -36.92 6.12 -4.52
C LEU A 317 -38.10 6.73 -5.28
N ASP A 318 -38.94 5.85 -5.83
CA ASP A 318 -40.07 6.20 -6.67
C ASP A 318 -41.35 6.53 -5.86
N ALA A 319 -42.47 6.73 -6.55
CA ALA A 319 -43.74 7.05 -5.92
C ALA A 319 -44.31 5.88 -5.08
N GLN A 320 -44.12 4.63 -5.53
CA GLN A 320 -44.60 3.44 -4.81
C GLN A 320 -43.79 3.22 -3.53
N ASP A 321 -42.48 3.49 -3.59
CA ASP A 321 -41.60 3.43 -2.42
C ASP A 321 -42.05 4.44 -1.34
N ARG A 322 -42.50 5.63 -1.75
CA ARG A 322 -43.03 6.66 -0.84
C ARG A 322 -44.40 6.30 -0.28
N GLU A 323 -45.29 5.77 -1.13
CA GLU A 323 -46.61 5.29 -0.72
C GLU A 323 -46.50 4.18 0.34
N LEU A 324 -45.60 3.21 0.13
CA LEU A 324 -45.35 2.13 1.08
C LEU A 324 -44.81 2.66 2.42
N ALA A 325 -43.86 3.58 2.37
CA ALA A 325 -43.34 4.21 3.59
C ALA A 325 -44.43 4.96 4.36
N GLU A 326 -45.36 5.63 3.66
CA GLU A 326 -46.47 6.35 4.26
C GLU A 326 -47.49 5.39 4.91
N GLN A 327 -47.80 4.26 4.27
CA GLN A 327 -48.62 3.20 4.86
C GLN A 327 -48.03 2.69 6.18
N TRP A 328 -46.70 2.56 6.27
CA TRP A 328 -46.03 2.18 7.51
C TRP A 328 -46.09 3.26 8.59
N VAL A 329 -46.00 4.54 8.24
CA VAL A 329 -46.15 5.67 9.17
C VAL A 329 -47.56 5.66 9.76
N GLN A 330 -48.59 5.59 8.92
CA GLN A 330 -50.01 5.62 9.33
C GLN A 330 -50.40 4.43 10.21
N SER A 331 -49.78 3.26 10.00
CA SER A 331 -50.05 2.07 10.82
C SER A 331 -49.61 2.20 12.29
N ARG A 332 -48.77 3.20 12.61
CA ARG A 332 -48.31 3.48 13.96
C ARG A 332 -49.08 4.69 14.47
N ALA A 333 -49.85 4.53 15.55
CA ALA A 333 -50.52 5.65 16.23
C ALA A 333 -49.48 6.60 16.88
N LEU A 334 -48.88 7.46 16.06
CA LEU A 334 -47.77 8.35 16.40
C LEU A 334 -48.29 9.76 16.71
N GLY A 335 -47.56 10.50 17.54
CA GLY A 335 -47.79 11.94 17.72
C GLY A 335 -47.06 12.75 16.63
N GLU A 336 -47.53 13.96 16.35
CA GLU A 336 -47.02 14.84 15.27
C GLU A 336 -45.48 14.96 15.25
N ASN A 337 -44.84 15.08 16.42
CA ASN A 337 -43.38 15.19 16.55
C ASN A 337 -42.58 13.92 16.20
N THR A 338 -43.24 12.80 15.93
CA THR A 338 -42.59 11.50 15.63
C THR A 338 -42.79 11.01 14.20
N GLU A 339 -43.64 11.68 13.42
CA GLU A 339 -43.95 11.27 12.04
C GLU A 339 -42.73 11.40 11.12
N LEU A 340 -42.05 12.56 11.08
CA LEU A 340 -40.90 12.78 10.21
C LEU A 340 -39.72 11.82 10.49
N PRO A 341 -39.29 11.57 11.75
CA PRO A 341 -38.26 10.57 12.04
C PRO A 341 -38.66 9.15 11.63
N VAL A 342 -39.94 8.79 11.79
CA VAL A 342 -40.43 7.46 11.39
C VAL A 342 -40.50 7.36 9.87
N ARG A 343 -41.00 8.38 9.16
CA ARG A 343 -40.97 8.44 7.69
C ARG A 343 -39.55 8.32 7.15
N ALA A 344 -38.60 9.04 7.75
CA ALA A 344 -37.17 8.91 7.42
C ALA A 344 -36.66 7.47 7.60
N GLN A 345 -37.05 6.82 8.71
CA GLN A 345 -36.67 5.44 8.99
C GLN A 345 -37.26 4.46 7.96
N MET A 346 -38.53 4.65 7.59
CA MET A 346 -39.27 3.80 6.67
C MET A 346 -38.71 3.90 5.25
N LEU A 347 -38.49 5.12 4.75
CA LEU A 347 -37.88 5.31 3.42
C LEU A 347 -36.43 4.78 3.35
N THR A 348 -35.66 4.92 4.43
CA THR A 348 -34.30 4.34 4.46
C THR A 348 -34.33 2.81 4.52
N ALA A 349 -35.30 2.21 5.20
CA ALA A 349 -35.51 0.76 5.15
C ALA A 349 -35.83 0.31 3.72
N ARG A 350 -36.66 1.08 3.01
CA ARG A 350 -36.98 0.81 1.62
C ARG A 350 -35.78 0.94 0.68
N ALA A 351 -34.97 1.97 0.85
CA ALA A 351 -33.70 2.10 0.14
C ALA A 351 -32.77 0.91 0.41
N ALA A 352 -32.69 0.42 1.66
CA ALA A 352 -31.91 -0.76 2.00
C ALA A 352 -32.40 -2.02 1.27
N GLU A 353 -33.71 -2.22 1.11
CA GLU A 353 -34.30 -3.32 0.32
C GLU A 353 -33.93 -3.21 -1.17
N LYS A 354 -34.05 -2.02 -1.76
CA LYS A 354 -33.63 -1.76 -3.15
C LYS A 354 -32.14 -2.04 -3.32
N TRP A 355 -31.30 -1.66 -2.36
CA TRP A 355 -29.87 -1.95 -2.44
C TRP A 355 -29.56 -3.43 -2.34
N ALA A 356 -30.18 -4.14 -1.39
CA ALA A 356 -30.03 -5.59 -1.28
C ALA A 356 -30.43 -6.29 -2.61
N SER A 357 -31.50 -5.83 -3.24
CA SER A 357 -31.93 -6.32 -4.55
C SER A 357 -30.88 -6.10 -5.64
N ARG A 358 -30.40 -4.85 -5.81
CA ARG A 358 -29.35 -4.50 -6.79
C ARG A 358 -28.06 -5.28 -6.55
N TYR A 359 -27.65 -5.43 -5.28
CA TYR A 359 -26.48 -6.21 -4.89
C TYR A 359 -26.63 -7.68 -5.30
N LEU A 360 -27.73 -8.33 -4.94
CA LEU A 360 -27.97 -9.74 -5.30
C LEU A 360 -28.05 -9.93 -6.82
N GLN A 361 -28.66 -8.99 -7.56
CA GLN A 361 -28.66 -8.98 -9.02
C GLN A 361 -27.24 -8.86 -9.60
N SER A 362 -26.37 -8.06 -8.98
CA SER A 362 -24.95 -7.93 -9.40
C SER A 362 -24.15 -9.24 -9.26
N LEU A 363 -24.63 -10.17 -8.44
CA LEU A 363 -24.08 -11.53 -8.31
C LEU A 363 -24.57 -12.49 -9.42
N GLY A 364 -25.40 -12.00 -10.35
CA GLY A 364 -26.02 -12.79 -11.41
C GLY A 364 -27.25 -13.58 -10.96
N LEU A 365 -27.87 -13.19 -9.84
CA LEU A 365 -29.08 -13.84 -9.31
C LEU A 365 -30.34 -13.12 -9.79
N GLY A 366 -31.40 -13.86 -10.11
CA GLY A 366 -32.70 -13.27 -10.40
C GLY A 366 -33.36 -12.79 -9.10
N VAL A 367 -33.79 -11.54 -9.02
CA VAL A 367 -34.41 -10.99 -7.79
C VAL A 367 -35.73 -10.32 -8.10
N ARG A 368 -36.80 -10.78 -7.43
CA ARG A 368 -38.13 -10.15 -7.38
C ARG A 368 -38.26 -9.37 -6.08
N ASP A 369 -38.76 -8.15 -6.21
CA ASP A 369 -39.08 -7.27 -5.08
C ASP A 369 -40.48 -7.61 -4.55
N VAL A 370 -40.53 -8.34 -3.43
CA VAL A 370 -41.79 -8.82 -2.84
C VAL A 370 -42.35 -7.79 -1.87
N SER A 371 -41.49 -7.00 -1.23
CA SER A 371 -41.87 -6.00 -0.23
C SER A 371 -42.86 -4.95 -0.78
N ILE A 372 -42.74 -4.58 -2.06
CA ILE A 372 -43.62 -3.60 -2.73
C ILE A 372 -45.06 -4.10 -2.88
N GLU A 373 -45.29 -5.41 -2.80
CA GLU A 373 -46.61 -6.04 -2.89
C GLU A 373 -47.51 -5.72 -1.69
N GLN A 374 -46.98 -5.09 -0.64
CA GLN A 374 -47.74 -4.53 0.47
C GLN A 374 -48.80 -3.52 0.04
N LEU A 375 -48.56 -2.82 -1.08
CA LEU A 375 -49.52 -1.92 -1.70
C LEU A 375 -50.71 -2.66 -2.34
N GLN A 376 -50.64 -3.99 -2.45
CA GLN A 376 -51.69 -4.85 -3.01
C GLN A 376 -52.20 -5.82 -1.93
N PRO A 377 -53.28 -5.49 -1.20
CA PRO A 377 -53.76 -6.29 -0.06
C PRO A 377 -54.10 -7.76 -0.36
N SER A 378 -54.33 -8.11 -1.63
CA SER A 378 -54.57 -9.49 -2.08
C SER A 378 -53.32 -10.37 -2.02
N LEU A 379 -52.13 -9.78 -2.07
CA LEU A 379 -50.85 -10.49 -2.01
C LEU A 379 -50.38 -10.60 -0.56
N LYS A 380 -49.85 -11.77 -0.18
CA LYS A 380 -49.45 -12.07 1.21
C LYS A 380 -48.01 -12.58 1.34
N GLU A 381 -47.28 -12.72 0.23
CA GLU A 381 -45.89 -13.22 0.23
C GLU A 381 -44.96 -12.29 1.04
N TRP A 382 -45.21 -10.98 0.98
CA TRP A 382 -44.45 -9.95 1.71
C TRP A 382 -44.44 -10.12 3.23
N VAL A 383 -45.42 -10.85 3.79
CA VAL A 383 -45.44 -11.16 5.23
C VAL A 383 -44.23 -12.03 5.60
N ALA A 384 -43.80 -12.90 4.69
CA ALA A 384 -42.72 -13.84 4.90
C ALA A 384 -41.34 -13.32 4.47
N MET A 385 -41.25 -12.45 3.46
CA MET A 385 -39.97 -12.02 2.87
C MET A 385 -40.08 -10.65 2.19
N ASP A 386 -38.94 -9.98 2.03
CA ASP A 386 -38.86 -8.69 1.35
C ASP A 386 -38.45 -8.86 -0.12
N LEU A 387 -37.62 -9.88 -0.40
CA LEU A 387 -37.16 -10.23 -1.75
C LEU A 387 -37.32 -11.74 -1.98
N GLN A 388 -37.43 -12.14 -3.25
CA GLN A 388 -37.41 -13.53 -3.69
C GLN A 388 -36.32 -13.72 -4.73
N VAL A 389 -35.38 -14.62 -4.46
CA VAL A 389 -34.22 -14.92 -5.30
C VAL A 389 -34.45 -16.21 -6.10
N ASP A 390 -34.20 -16.14 -7.41
CA ASP A 390 -34.37 -17.22 -8.39
C ASP A 390 -35.75 -17.91 -8.32
N GLY A 391 -36.79 -17.14 -7.99
CA GLY A 391 -38.16 -17.62 -7.82
C GLY A 391 -38.34 -18.65 -6.68
N ARG A 392 -37.33 -18.82 -5.82
CA ARG A 392 -37.30 -19.91 -4.84
C ARG A 392 -36.92 -19.46 -3.44
N HIS A 393 -35.92 -18.60 -3.28
CA HIS A 393 -35.34 -18.33 -1.97
C HIS A 393 -35.84 -16.99 -1.42
N GLY A 394 -36.58 -17.03 -0.31
CA GLY A 394 -37.00 -15.81 0.37
C GLY A 394 -35.84 -15.14 1.10
N VAL A 395 -35.76 -13.82 0.98
CA VAL A 395 -34.79 -12.96 1.69
C VAL A 395 -35.55 -11.87 2.45
N ASP A 396 -35.25 -11.72 3.73
CA ASP A 396 -35.78 -10.70 4.63
C ASP A 396 -34.65 -9.72 4.93
N VAL A 397 -34.78 -8.51 4.40
CA VAL A 397 -33.77 -7.46 4.50
C VAL A 397 -33.85 -6.85 5.89
N LYS A 398 -32.69 -6.58 6.47
CA LYS A 398 -32.55 -5.95 7.78
C LYS A 398 -31.75 -4.69 7.59
N ASN A 399 -32.46 -3.57 7.62
CA ASN A 399 -31.83 -2.27 7.65
C ASN A 399 -31.14 -2.03 9.01
N CYS A 400 -29.81 -2.10 8.98
CA CYS A 400 -28.88 -1.86 10.07
C CYS A 400 -28.49 -0.38 10.09
N ARG A 401 -29.44 0.50 10.44
CA ARG A 401 -29.17 1.94 10.55
C ARG A 401 -28.04 2.21 11.54
N ARG A 402 -27.01 2.93 11.09
CA ARG A 402 -25.86 3.31 11.90
C ARG A 402 -26.30 4.24 13.04
N THR A 403 -25.72 4.02 14.22
CA THR A 403 -25.83 5.00 15.32
C THR A 403 -24.81 6.10 15.15
N VAL A 404 -25.04 7.23 15.81
CA VAL A 404 -24.21 8.44 15.67
C VAL A 404 -22.74 8.17 16.03
N ASN A 405 -22.47 7.39 17.07
CA ASN A 405 -21.10 7.19 17.59
C ASN A 405 -20.53 5.80 17.30
N GLY A 406 -21.21 5.00 16.47
CA GLY A 406 -20.95 3.57 16.39
C GLY A 406 -20.71 3.03 14.98
N GLY A 407 -21.00 3.83 13.96
CA GLY A 407 -20.78 3.46 12.56
C GLY A 407 -21.50 2.15 12.19
N MET A 408 -20.84 1.32 11.36
CA MET A 408 -21.38 0.03 10.92
C MET A 408 -21.45 -1.05 12.01
N ARG A 409 -20.87 -0.78 13.18
CA ARG A 409 -20.60 -1.78 14.23
C ARG A 409 -21.68 -1.82 15.32
N SER A 410 -22.54 -0.80 15.35
CA SER A 410 -23.23 -0.44 16.59
C SER A 410 -24.68 -0.84 16.71
N GLY A 411 -25.20 -1.64 15.79
CA GLY A 411 -26.63 -1.85 15.79
C GLY A 411 -27.06 -2.97 16.73
N ARG A 412 -28.02 -2.63 17.58
CA ARG A 412 -29.04 -3.54 18.04
C ARG A 412 -29.85 -4.02 16.84
N TRP A 413 -29.43 -5.08 16.16
CA TRP A 413 -30.14 -5.54 14.98
C TRP A 413 -31.29 -6.42 15.36
N LYS A 414 -32.45 -5.79 15.50
CA LYS A 414 -33.66 -6.42 15.97
C LYS A 414 -34.25 -7.33 14.90
N VAL A 415 -34.01 -8.63 15.03
CA VAL A 415 -34.72 -9.68 14.31
C VAL A 415 -35.87 -10.14 15.20
N LYS A 416 -37.12 -9.74 14.86
CA LYS A 416 -38.31 -10.15 15.62
C LYS A 416 -38.45 -11.68 15.64
N THR A 417 -38.46 -12.29 14.47
CA THR A 417 -38.57 -13.74 14.36
C THR A 417 -37.93 -14.18 13.07
N PHE A 418 -37.24 -15.30 13.10
CA PHE A 418 -36.79 -15.93 11.86
C PHE A 418 -37.99 -16.53 11.15
N LYS A 419 -38.22 -16.06 9.93
CA LYS A 419 -39.37 -16.45 9.12
C LYS A 419 -39.06 -17.74 8.34
N ALA A 420 -40.11 -18.46 8.00
CA ALA A 420 -40.08 -19.51 6.98
C ALA A 420 -41.02 -19.09 5.85
N ASP A 421 -40.70 -19.45 4.61
CA ASP A 421 -41.57 -19.20 3.48
C ASP A 421 -42.77 -20.17 3.45
N ALA A 422 -43.66 -20.03 2.47
CA ALA A 422 -44.84 -20.88 2.32
C ALA A 422 -44.51 -22.37 2.12
N ALA A 423 -43.29 -22.69 1.68
CA ALA A 423 -42.80 -24.06 1.51
C ALA A 423 -42.04 -24.57 2.77
N GLY A 424 -42.03 -23.80 3.86
CA GLY A 424 -41.30 -24.13 5.09
C GLY A 424 -39.78 -23.94 5.01
N ARG A 425 -39.27 -23.37 3.91
CA ARG A 425 -37.85 -23.08 3.76
C ARG A 425 -37.50 -21.87 4.62
N LYS A 426 -36.33 -21.91 5.24
CA LYS A 426 -35.84 -20.81 6.09
C LYS A 426 -35.60 -19.58 5.22
N VAL A 427 -36.14 -18.44 5.63
CA VAL A 427 -35.90 -17.16 4.99
C VAL A 427 -34.52 -16.67 5.39
N THR A 428 -33.71 -16.31 4.39
CA THR A 428 -32.36 -15.76 4.59
C THR A 428 -32.48 -14.31 5.04
N LEU A 429 -31.71 -13.90 6.04
CA LEU A 429 -31.58 -12.49 6.40
C LEU A 429 -30.50 -11.84 5.54
N CYS A 430 -30.75 -10.64 5.03
CA CYS A 430 -29.73 -9.81 4.38
C CYS A 430 -29.53 -8.52 5.18
N GLY A 431 -28.35 -8.35 5.77
CA GLY A 431 -28.02 -7.16 6.55
C GLY A 431 -27.55 -6.03 5.64
N VAL A 432 -28.13 -4.84 5.79
CA VAL A 432 -27.73 -3.64 5.05
C VAL A 432 -27.48 -2.50 6.02
N SER A 433 -26.24 -2.04 6.14
CA SER A 433 -25.92 -0.85 6.92
C SER A 433 -26.28 0.42 6.16
N SER A 434 -27.19 1.23 6.74
CA SER A 434 -27.56 2.53 6.18
C SER A 434 -27.05 3.67 7.07
N PRO A 435 -26.71 4.84 6.49
CA PRO A 435 -26.44 6.03 7.30
C PRO A 435 -27.70 6.51 8.04
N TYR A 436 -27.49 7.44 8.97
CA TYR A 436 -28.59 8.17 9.57
C TYR A 436 -29.17 9.17 8.57
N THR A 437 -30.47 9.08 8.28
CA THR A 437 -31.18 10.02 7.38
C THR A 437 -32.06 10.99 8.13
N ARG A 438 -32.23 12.20 7.59
CA ARG A 438 -33.23 13.17 8.02
C ARG A 438 -34.25 13.36 6.90
N CYS A 439 -35.52 13.46 7.25
CA CYS A 439 -36.59 13.78 6.33
C CYS A 439 -36.97 15.25 6.52
N ALA A 440 -36.97 16.02 5.45
CA ALA A 440 -37.53 17.36 5.42
C ALA A 440 -39.07 17.29 5.31
N ASP A 441 -39.75 18.43 5.48
CA ASP A 441 -41.22 18.52 5.46
C ASP A 441 -41.81 18.11 4.10
N ASP A 442 -41.06 18.31 3.02
CA ASP A 442 -41.42 17.91 1.65
C ASP A 442 -41.22 16.41 1.37
N GLY A 443 -40.77 15.63 2.37
CA GLY A 443 -40.47 14.20 2.24
C GLY A 443 -39.06 13.91 1.73
N THR A 444 -38.25 14.91 1.41
CA THR A 444 -36.89 14.72 0.88
C THR A 444 -35.95 14.20 1.97
N LEU A 445 -35.21 13.13 1.65
CA LEU A 445 -34.22 12.55 2.54
C LEU A 445 -32.84 13.17 2.32
N SER A 446 -32.15 13.41 3.43
CA SER A 446 -30.77 13.88 3.45
C SER A 446 -29.91 13.03 4.37
N VAL A 447 -28.61 12.95 4.05
CA VAL A 447 -27.55 12.34 4.86
C VAL A 447 -26.50 13.41 5.18
N SER A 448 -25.80 13.28 6.30
CA SER A 448 -24.67 14.15 6.61
C SER A 448 -23.47 13.76 5.73
N GLY A 449 -23.03 14.65 4.84
CA GLY A 449 -21.82 14.45 4.04
C GLY A 449 -21.89 13.31 3.02
N VAL A 450 -20.73 12.71 2.71
CA VAL A 450 -20.62 11.59 1.76
C VAL A 450 -20.74 10.27 2.51
N GLU A 451 -21.90 9.66 2.44
CA GLU A 451 -22.24 8.41 3.14
C GLU A 451 -22.60 7.29 2.15
N TYR A 452 -22.36 6.05 2.58
CA TYR A 452 -22.62 4.84 1.79
C TYR A 452 -23.60 3.92 2.51
N MET A 453 -24.52 3.31 1.75
CA MET A 453 -25.21 2.09 2.18
C MET A 453 -24.36 0.88 1.83
N VAL A 454 -24.24 -0.09 2.75
CA VAL A 454 -23.33 -1.22 2.61
C VAL A 454 -24.05 -2.51 2.96
N VAL A 455 -24.07 -3.49 2.05
CA VAL A 455 -24.51 -4.85 2.38
C VAL A 455 -23.47 -5.46 3.32
N LEU A 456 -23.90 -5.93 4.49
CA LEU A 456 -23.03 -6.58 5.47
C LEU A 456 -22.86 -8.08 5.20
N GLY A 457 -23.78 -8.66 4.44
CA GLY A 457 -23.81 -10.07 4.10
C GLY A 457 -25.19 -10.69 4.35
N VAL A 458 -25.21 -12.02 4.39
CA VAL A 458 -26.40 -12.84 4.62
C VAL A 458 -26.18 -13.85 5.73
N THR A 459 -27.24 -14.17 6.47
CA THR A 459 -27.23 -15.25 7.47
C THR A 459 -28.62 -15.83 7.65
N HIS A 460 -28.75 -16.91 8.42
CA HIS A 460 -30.05 -17.46 8.82
C HIS A 460 -30.01 -18.01 10.25
N ALA A 461 -31.20 -18.16 10.86
CA ALA A 461 -31.37 -18.59 12.25
C ALA A 461 -30.51 -19.77 12.66
N ALA A 462 -30.60 -20.83 11.84
CA ALA A 462 -30.00 -22.10 12.16
C ALA A 462 -28.47 -22.04 12.17
N GLU A 463 -27.89 -21.19 11.33
CA GLU A 463 -26.44 -20.98 11.28
C GLU A 463 -26.00 -20.27 12.56
N VAL A 464 -26.63 -19.16 12.91
CA VAL A 464 -26.29 -18.40 14.12
C VAL A 464 -26.42 -19.27 15.37
N ASP A 465 -27.53 -20.02 15.47
CA ASP A 465 -27.76 -20.92 16.59
C ASP A 465 -26.76 -22.09 16.59
N GLN A 466 -26.32 -22.57 15.42
CA GLN A 466 -25.28 -23.60 15.30
C GLN A 466 -23.92 -23.06 15.73
N LEU A 467 -23.53 -21.88 15.26
CA LEU A 467 -22.29 -21.21 15.65
C LEU A 467 -22.22 -21.00 17.16
N LEU A 468 -23.28 -20.45 17.76
CA LEU A 468 -23.36 -20.25 19.21
C LEU A 468 -23.38 -21.58 19.99
N ARG A 469 -23.76 -22.70 19.37
CA ARG A 469 -23.64 -24.03 19.98
C ARG A 469 -22.21 -24.58 19.88
N SER A 470 -21.53 -24.35 18.77
CA SER A 470 -20.18 -24.88 18.50
C SER A 470 -19.09 -24.32 19.42
N PHE A 471 -19.32 -23.19 20.09
CA PHE A 471 -18.33 -22.54 20.98
C PHE A 471 -18.77 -22.48 22.47
N ARG A 472 -19.67 -23.37 22.90
CA ARG A 472 -20.22 -23.38 24.27
C ARG A 472 -19.28 -23.93 25.35
N ASP A 473 -18.18 -24.56 24.97
CA ASP A 473 -17.25 -25.24 25.89
C ASP A 473 -16.42 -24.26 26.75
N VAL A 474 -16.31 -22.98 26.36
CA VAL A 474 -15.49 -21.99 27.07
C VAL A 474 -16.29 -20.88 27.72
N PHE A 475 -17.37 -20.45 27.08
CA PHE A 475 -18.31 -19.50 27.66
C PHE A 475 -19.72 -20.06 27.56
N ASP A 476 -20.52 -19.78 28.57
CA ASP A 476 -21.94 -20.00 28.48
C ASP A 476 -22.50 -18.98 27.50
N ALA A 477 -22.77 -19.44 26.27
CA ALA A 477 -23.52 -18.67 25.29
C ALA A 477 -24.93 -18.48 25.86
N HIS A 478 -25.16 -17.38 26.57
CA HIS A 478 -26.46 -17.06 27.11
C HIS A 478 -27.36 -16.67 25.94
N THR A 479 -28.05 -17.67 25.41
CA THR A 479 -29.17 -17.44 24.52
C THR A 479 -30.37 -17.29 25.45
N PRO A 480 -30.81 -16.06 25.81
CA PRO A 480 -32.00 -15.91 26.64
C PRO A 480 -33.12 -16.72 25.99
N ALA A 481 -33.85 -17.49 26.79
CA ALA A 481 -34.91 -18.35 26.30
C ALA A 481 -35.94 -17.49 25.57
N ARG A 482 -35.89 -17.52 24.22
CA ARG A 482 -36.84 -16.90 23.29
C ARG A 482 -37.38 -15.53 23.76
N THR A 483 -36.54 -14.50 23.76
CA THR A 483 -37.07 -13.15 23.55
C THR A 483 -37.56 -13.04 22.11
N THR A 484 -38.71 -12.40 21.89
CA THR A 484 -39.32 -12.13 20.56
C THR A 484 -38.50 -11.17 19.69
N LEU A 485 -37.27 -10.85 20.10
CA LEU A 485 -36.34 -9.96 19.43
C LEU A 485 -34.92 -10.49 19.74
N LYS A 486 -34.26 -11.04 18.72
CA LYS A 486 -32.81 -11.34 18.76
C LYS A 486 -32.08 -10.11 18.23
N GLU A 487 -31.15 -9.56 19.01
CA GLU A 487 -30.19 -8.58 18.54
C GLU A 487 -29.05 -9.31 17.83
N MET A 488 -28.91 -9.09 16.53
CA MET A 488 -27.78 -9.59 15.75
C MET A 488 -26.62 -8.59 15.86
N PRO A 489 -25.36 -9.05 15.98
CA PRO A 489 -24.16 -8.22 16.03
C PRO A 489 -23.35 -8.29 14.73
N ALA A 490 -22.43 -7.35 14.51
CA ALA A 490 -21.70 -7.20 13.24
C ALA A 490 -20.98 -8.41 12.71
N TRP A 491 -20.44 -9.21 13.61
CA TRP A 491 -19.80 -10.45 13.24
C TRP A 491 -20.75 -11.50 12.68
N ALA A 492 -22.07 -11.37 12.82
CA ALA A 492 -23.01 -12.42 12.41
C ALA A 492 -23.40 -12.39 10.93
N TRP A 493 -22.86 -11.46 10.14
CA TRP A 493 -23.06 -11.42 8.69
C TRP A 493 -21.79 -11.85 7.96
N ASP A 494 -21.97 -12.51 6.82
CA ASP A 494 -20.92 -12.76 5.84
C ASP A 494 -21.55 -12.94 4.46
N TYR A 495 -20.79 -12.77 3.39
CA TYR A 495 -21.31 -12.81 2.04
C TYR A 495 -21.57 -14.26 1.55
N PRO A 496 -22.52 -14.45 0.61
CA PRO A 496 -22.80 -15.77 0.04
C PRO A 496 -21.66 -16.23 -0.89
N ASP A 497 -21.59 -17.53 -1.18
CA ASP A 497 -20.56 -18.10 -2.07
C ASP A 497 -20.51 -17.43 -3.47
N ALA A 498 -21.65 -16.95 -3.97
CA ALA A 498 -21.72 -16.22 -5.23
C ALA A 498 -20.85 -14.94 -5.22
N HIS A 499 -20.76 -14.25 -4.08
CA HIS A 499 -19.86 -13.11 -3.87
C HIS A 499 -18.40 -13.54 -3.91
N TYR A 500 -18.09 -14.71 -3.36
CA TYR A 500 -16.73 -15.20 -3.21
C TYR A 500 -16.24 -16.09 -4.36
N ARG A 501 -16.96 -16.22 -5.48
CA ARG A 501 -16.61 -17.18 -6.54
C ARG A 501 -15.16 -17.06 -7.00
N LYS A 502 -14.74 -15.87 -7.49
CA LYS A 502 -13.34 -15.66 -7.93
C LYS A 502 -12.33 -15.86 -6.80
N ARG A 503 -12.69 -15.46 -5.56
CA ARG A 503 -11.86 -15.67 -4.38
C ARG A 503 -11.67 -17.16 -4.08
N ASN A 504 -12.73 -17.95 -4.18
CA ASN A 504 -12.69 -19.39 -3.94
C ASN A 504 -11.83 -20.10 -4.97
N ASP A 505 -11.97 -19.75 -6.25
CA ASP A 505 -11.14 -20.26 -7.33
C ASP A 505 -9.65 -19.95 -7.08
N ALA A 506 -9.35 -18.72 -6.67
CA ALA A 506 -7.99 -18.31 -6.31
C ALA A 506 -7.43 -19.09 -5.11
N LEU A 507 -8.20 -19.24 -4.03
CA LEU A 507 -7.75 -20.02 -2.86
C LEU A 507 -7.54 -21.50 -3.19
N ILE A 508 -8.35 -22.09 -4.08
CA ILE A 508 -8.16 -23.47 -4.55
C ILE A 508 -6.84 -23.58 -5.33
N ALA A 509 -6.57 -22.65 -6.25
CA ALA A 509 -5.33 -22.62 -7.02
C ALA A 509 -4.09 -22.46 -6.10
N LEU A 510 -4.14 -21.54 -5.14
CA LEU A 510 -3.06 -21.33 -4.17
C LEU A 510 -2.84 -22.57 -3.29
N ARG A 511 -3.91 -23.19 -2.81
CA ARG A 511 -3.82 -24.40 -1.98
C ARG A 511 -3.25 -25.59 -2.76
N ALA A 512 -3.60 -25.74 -4.04
CA ALA A 512 -3.03 -26.78 -4.89
C ALA A 512 -1.51 -26.57 -5.06
N ALA A 513 -1.09 -25.34 -5.37
CA ALA A 513 0.32 -25.00 -5.55
C ALA A 513 1.14 -25.10 -4.26
N ALA A 514 0.51 -24.91 -3.10
CA ALA A 514 1.16 -24.97 -1.80
C ALA A 514 1.72 -26.36 -1.44
N GLY A 515 1.20 -27.44 -2.04
CA GLY A 515 1.65 -28.81 -1.78
C GLY A 515 2.95 -29.21 -2.49
N ASP A 516 3.38 -28.45 -3.49
CA ASP A 516 4.38 -28.88 -4.48
C ASP A 516 5.79 -28.26 -4.27
N GLY A 517 5.95 -27.37 -3.29
CA GLY A 517 7.09 -26.45 -3.24
C GLY A 517 8.34 -26.95 -2.53
N VAL A 518 9.31 -27.52 -3.27
CA VAL A 518 10.69 -27.75 -2.78
C VAL A 518 11.63 -26.57 -3.11
N SER A 519 11.27 -25.67 -4.02
CA SER A 519 12.18 -24.61 -4.46
C SER A 519 12.26 -23.43 -3.49
N VAL A 520 13.29 -22.60 -3.67
CA VAL A 520 13.50 -21.38 -2.85
C VAL A 520 12.40 -20.35 -3.14
N LEU A 521 12.06 -20.14 -4.41
CA LEU A 521 10.97 -19.24 -4.80
C LEU A 521 9.63 -19.76 -4.27
N ALA A 522 9.40 -21.08 -4.31
CA ALA A 522 8.19 -21.69 -3.72
C ALA A 522 8.03 -21.34 -2.24
N ARG A 523 9.07 -21.66 -1.44
CA ARG A 523 9.10 -21.31 -0.01
C ARG A 523 8.96 -19.81 0.23
N ARG A 524 9.55 -18.97 -0.63
CA ARG A 524 9.48 -17.52 -0.48
C ARG A 524 8.08 -16.99 -0.75
N TRP A 525 7.39 -17.44 -1.80
CA TRP A 525 6.01 -16.98 -2.03
C TRP A 525 5.03 -17.57 -1.03
N HIS A 526 5.30 -18.74 -0.45
CA HIS A 526 4.50 -19.26 0.66
C HIS A 526 4.44 -18.27 1.84
N ARG A 527 5.50 -17.46 2.06
CA ARG A 527 5.52 -16.39 3.09
C ARG A 527 4.70 -15.15 2.71
N GLU A 528 4.31 -15.00 1.45
CA GLU A 528 3.35 -13.98 1.01
C GLU A 528 1.92 -14.30 1.46
N LEU A 529 1.65 -15.55 1.84
CA LEU A 529 0.35 -15.93 2.38
C LEU A 529 0.33 -15.80 3.91
N PRO A 530 -0.78 -15.31 4.50
CA PRO A 530 -0.92 -15.27 5.95
C PRO A 530 -0.78 -16.65 6.60
N PRO A 531 -0.08 -16.76 7.76
CA PRO A 531 0.05 -18.00 8.53
C PRO A 531 -1.27 -18.72 8.78
N LEU A 532 -2.35 -17.97 8.90
CA LEU A 532 -3.68 -18.49 9.18
C LEU A 532 -4.24 -19.37 8.05
N LEU A 533 -3.95 -19.07 6.79
CA LEU A 533 -4.40 -19.91 5.65
C LEU A 533 -3.78 -21.30 5.69
N TRP A 534 -2.49 -21.41 6.03
CA TRP A 534 -1.78 -22.68 6.14
C TRP A 534 -2.44 -23.61 7.16
N SER A 535 -2.81 -23.06 8.33
CA SER A 535 -3.54 -23.80 9.35
C SER A 535 -4.91 -24.30 8.87
N ILE A 536 -5.69 -23.42 8.23
CA ILE A 536 -7.02 -23.76 7.67
C ILE A 536 -6.90 -24.88 6.65
N TRP A 537 -5.89 -24.82 5.77
CA TRP A 537 -5.67 -25.82 4.73
C TRP A 537 -5.06 -27.11 5.24
N ASN A 538 -4.61 -27.12 6.51
CA ASN A 538 -3.86 -28.20 7.13
C ASN A 538 -2.57 -28.52 6.35
N VAL A 539 -1.85 -27.48 5.97
CA VAL A 539 -0.56 -27.55 5.28
C VAL A 539 0.51 -26.98 6.20
N GLU A 540 1.68 -27.61 6.25
CA GLU A 540 2.80 -27.12 7.05
C GLU A 540 3.28 -25.76 6.50
N SER A 541 3.36 -24.76 7.37
CA SER A 541 3.80 -23.43 6.96
C SER A 541 5.31 -23.25 7.19
N PRO A 542 6.05 -22.70 6.21
CA PRO A 542 7.48 -22.45 6.34
C PRO A 542 7.86 -21.35 7.36
N GLY A 543 6.88 -20.66 7.97
CA GLY A 543 7.11 -19.59 8.95
C GLY A 543 6.79 -19.95 10.41
N PHE A 544 6.25 -21.15 10.69
CA PHE A 544 5.77 -21.48 12.05
C PHE A 544 6.86 -21.51 13.12
N ALA A 545 8.12 -21.69 12.73
CA ALA A 545 9.25 -21.64 13.65
C ALA A 545 9.47 -20.24 14.27
N GLN A 546 9.11 -19.17 13.54
CA GLN A 546 9.29 -17.78 13.99
C GLN A 546 8.12 -17.27 14.85
N LEU A 547 6.99 -17.98 14.82
CA LEU A 547 5.83 -17.62 15.63
C LEU A 547 6.13 -17.86 17.11
N ASP A 548 5.44 -17.16 18.01
CA ASP A 548 5.52 -17.49 19.43
C ASP A 548 4.58 -18.65 19.82
N ASP A 549 4.62 -19.03 21.09
CA ASP A 549 3.80 -20.13 21.61
C ASP A 549 2.29 -19.86 21.53
N GLN A 550 1.85 -18.61 21.69
CA GLN A 550 0.44 -18.24 21.61
C GLN A 550 -0.05 -18.35 20.17
N GLN A 551 0.71 -17.79 19.22
CA GLN A 551 0.43 -17.86 17.80
C GLN A 551 0.38 -19.29 17.29
N ARG A 552 1.38 -20.13 17.63
CA ARG A 552 1.37 -21.55 17.26
C ARG A 552 0.18 -22.31 17.84
N ALA A 553 -0.15 -22.07 19.11
CA ALA A 553 -1.30 -22.70 19.74
C ALA A 553 -2.62 -22.27 19.08
N PHE A 554 -2.78 -20.97 18.81
CA PHE A 554 -3.94 -20.43 18.11
C PHE A 554 -4.12 -21.10 16.74
N LEU A 555 -3.05 -21.17 15.93
CA LEU A 555 -3.09 -21.79 14.61
C LEU A 555 -3.38 -23.29 14.68
N ARG A 556 -2.78 -24.03 15.61
CA ARG A 556 -3.09 -25.46 15.76
C ARG A 556 -4.56 -25.69 16.11
N ASP A 557 -5.06 -24.96 17.10
CA ASP A 557 -6.43 -25.07 17.58
C ASP A 557 -7.44 -24.64 16.50
N LEU A 558 -7.09 -23.65 15.66
CA LEU A 558 -7.87 -23.21 14.51
C LEU A 558 -8.03 -24.33 13.48
N GLY A 559 -6.91 -24.92 13.05
CA GLY A 559 -6.93 -25.98 12.05
C GLY A 559 -7.70 -27.20 12.52
N GLU A 560 -7.57 -27.57 13.80
CA GLU A 560 -8.34 -28.67 14.40
C GLU A 560 -9.84 -28.35 14.45
N ALA A 561 -10.21 -27.16 14.97
CA ALA A 561 -11.60 -26.75 15.06
C ALA A 561 -12.25 -26.66 13.68
N TRP A 562 -11.53 -26.11 12.69
CA TRP A 562 -12.03 -26.00 11.33
C TRP A 562 -12.26 -27.37 10.68
N ARG A 563 -11.31 -28.29 10.78
CA ARG A 563 -11.48 -29.67 10.25
C ARG A 563 -12.72 -30.35 10.82
N LYS A 564 -13.02 -30.17 12.10
CA LYS A 564 -14.23 -30.74 12.72
C LYS A 564 -15.53 -30.23 12.09
N THR A 565 -15.53 -29.00 11.55
CA THR A 565 -16.70 -28.44 10.85
C THR A 565 -16.88 -28.96 9.43
N GLN A 566 -15.83 -29.53 8.83
CA GLN A 566 -15.81 -30.01 7.44
C GLN A 566 -16.24 -31.48 7.30
N THR A 567 -16.79 -32.11 8.34
CA THR A 567 -17.04 -33.57 8.41
C THR A 567 -18.28 -34.06 7.64
N GLY A 568 -18.64 -33.42 6.51
CA GLY A 568 -19.78 -33.83 5.65
C GLY A 568 -19.41 -33.95 4.17
N ASP A 569 -20.31 -34.52 3.36
CA ASP A 569 -20.13 -34.75 1.91
C ASP A 569 -20.03 -33.47 1.05
N ALA A 570 -20.10 -32.28 1.66
CA ALA A 570 -19.99 -31.02 0.95
C ALA A 570 -18.53 -30.72 0.57
N VAL A 571 -18.33 -30.12 -0.60
CA VAL A 571 -17.01 -29.61 -1.02
C VAL A 571 -16.51 -28.66 0.07
N PRO A 572 -15.33 -28.90 0.67
CA PRO A 572 -14.85 -28.09 1.78
C PRO A 572 -14.67 -26.64 1.35
N SER A 573 -15.17 -25.69 2.15
CA SER A 573 -14.85 -24.27 1.94
C SER A 573 -13.36 -24.06 2.20
N SER A 574 -12.69 -23.28 1.34
CA SER A 574 -11.25 -22.99 1.47
C SER A 574 -10.91 -22.16 2.72
N VAL A 575 -11.88 -21.44 3.29
CA VAL A 575 -11.76 -20.64 4.53
C VAL A 575 -13.08 -20.64 5.31
N PRO A 576 -13.06 -20.42 6.64
CA PRO A 576 -14.28 -20.24 7.43
C PRO A 576 -15.03 -18.97 7.05
N ARG A 577 -16.31 -18.93 7.39
CA ARG A 577 -17.11 -17.70 7.34
C ARG A 577 -16.70 -16.73 8.44
N LEU A 578 -16.88 -15.43 8.20
CA LEU A 578 -16.53 -14.36 9.16
C LEU A 578 -17.10 -14.59 10.59
N PRO A 579 -18.40 -14.95 10.78
CA PRO A 579 -18.95 -15.21 12.11
C PRO A 579 -18.24 -16.33 12.86
N TRP A 580 -17.86 -17.40 12.15
CA TRP A 580 -17.16 -18.52 12.76
C TRP A 580 -15.77 -18.09 13.22
N LEU A 581 -15.04 -17.35 12.38
CA LEU A 581 -13.69 -16.91 12.69
C LEU A 581 -13.65 -15.88 13.84
N TYR A 582 -14.62 -14.98 13.90
CA TYR A 582 -14.78 -14.06 15.02
C TYR A 582 -14.96 -14.80 16.34
N LEU A 583 -15.91 -15.76 16.39
CA LEU A 583 -16.18 -16.52 17.61
C LEU A 583 -15.02 -17.43 17.98
N PHE A 584 -14.37 -18.07 17.00
CA PHE A 584 -13.16 -18.84 17.23
C PHE A 584 -12.05 -17.98 17.85
N THR A 585 -11.83 -16.78 17.33
CA THR A 585 -10.77 -15.89 17.81
C THR A 585 -10.98 -15.50 19.27
N LEU A 586 -12.21 -15.06 19.61
CA LEU A 586 -12.59 -14.76 20.99
C LEU A 586 -12.43 -15.99 21.90
N HIS A 587 -12.88 -17.15 21.43
CA HIS A 587 -12.83 -18.41 22.15
C HIS A 587 -11.39 -18.87 22.44
N ALA A 588 -10.51 -18.83 21.44
CA ALA A 588 -9.10 -19.20 21.56
C ALA A 588 -8.37 -18.28 22.55
N TRP A 589 -8.61 -16.97 22.47
CA TRP A 589 -8.06 -16.01 23.43
C TRP A 589 -8.52 -16.30 24.87
N LEU A 590 -9.82 -16.54 25.08
CA LEU A 590 -10.34 -16.90 26.40
C LEU A 590 -9.71 -18.17 26.97
N ARG A 591 -9.56 -19.23 26.16
CA ARG A 591 -8.88 -20.48 26.59
C ARG A 591 -7.43 -20.23 26.98
N TRP A 592 -6.73 -19.46 26.16
CA TRP A 592 -5.34 -19.12 26.40
C TRP A 592 -5.17 -18.39 27.74
N ARG A 593 -5.94 -17.32 27.97
CA ARG A 593 -5.96 -16.58 29.25
C ARG A 593 -6.32 -17.47 30.44
N ARG A 594 -7.33 -18.33 30.28
CA ARG A 594 -7.80 -19.25 31.33
C ARG A 594 -6.74 -20.28 31.72
N SER A 595 -5.78 -20.58 30.86
CA SER A 595 -4.62 -21.41 31.20
C SER A 595 -3.57 -20.71 32.07
N GLY A 596 -3.78 -19.45 32.43
CA GLY A 596 -2.86 -18.65 33.26
C GLY A 596 -1.69 -18.06 32.48
N ARG A 597 -1.70 -18.18 31.15
CA ARG A 597 -0.64 -17.67 30.28
C ARG A 597 -0.88 -16.19 29.93
N PRO A 598 0.18 -15.38 29.83
CA PRO A 598 0.08 -14.04 29.28
C PRO A 598 -0.33 -14.12 27.81
N SER A 599 -1.10 -13.16 27.36
CA SER A 599 -1.63 -13.05 26.00
C SER A 599 -1.22 -11.72 25.40
N ASP A 600 -1.07 -11.74 24.08
CA ASP A 600 -0.87 -10.58 23.25
C ASP A 600 -1.79 -10.69 22.02
N ALA A 601 -2.96 -10.06 22.08
CA ALA A 601 -3.88 -10.00 20.94
C ALA A 601 -3.29 -9.22 19.74
N GLY A 602 -2.34 -8.31 19.97
CA GLY A 602 -1.62 -7.59 18.92
C GLY A 602 -0.82 -8.56 18.05
N ARG A 603 -0.13 -9.53 18.66
CA ARG A 603 0.58 -10.59 17.93
C ARG A 603 -0.34 -11.53 17.16
N LEU A 604 -1.58 -11.72 17.60
CA LEU A 604 -2.55 -12.50 16.82
C LEU A 604 -2.95 -11.80 15.52
N LYS A 605 -2.92 -10.45 15.45
CA LYS A 605 -3.18 -9.71 14.21
C LYS A 605 -2.19 -10.06 13.09
N ALA A 606 -0.91 -10.27 13.44
CA ALA A 606 0.13 -10.62 12.49
C ALA A 606 -0.12 -11.97 11.77
N LEU A 607 -1.01 -12.83 12.29
CA LEU A 607 -1.38 -14.09 11.65
C LEU A 607 -2.25 -13.92 10.39
N PHE A 608 -2.87 -12.76 10.23
CA PHE A 608 -3.79 -12.43 9.14
C PHE A 608 -3.12 -11.67 8.00
N THR A 609 -1.93 -11.13 8.25
CA THR A 609 -1.11 -10.48 7.24
C THR A 609 -0.06 -11.45 6.73
N SER A 610 0.44 -11.22 5.52
CA SER A 610 1.68 -11.88 5.07
C SER A 610 2.79 -11.64 6.09
N CYS A 611 3.72 -12.59 6.23
CA CYS A 611 4.88 -12.36 7.09
C CYS A 611 5.58 -11.07 6.63
N PRO A 612 5.91 -10.14 7.54
CA PRO A 612 6.63 -8.94 7.17
C PRO A 612 7.91 -9.32 6.42
N GLU A 613 8.29 -8.50 5.44
CA GLU A 613 9.56 -8.72 4.74
C GLU A 613 10.67 -8.82 5.79
N PRO A 614 11.58 -9.82 5.69
CA PRO A 614 12.73 -9.87 6.57
C PRO A 614 13.49 -8.55 6.38
N SER A 615 13.47 -7.70 7.41
CA SER A 615 14.22 -6.44 7.38
C SER A 615 15.68 -6.79 7.13
N ALA A 616 16.24 -6.28 6.04
CA ALA A 616 17.59 -6.60 5.62
C ALA A 616 18.67 -6.10 6.60
N GLU A 617 18.28 -5.36 7.66
CA GLU A 617 19.18 -4.53 8.46
C GLU A 617 19.06 -4.70 9.99
N THR A 618 18.26 -5.62 10.55
CA THR A 618 18.09 -5.68 12.01
C THR A 618 18.41 -7.06 12.61
N ASP A 619 19.69 -7.30 12.86
CA ASP A 619 20.16 -8.07 14.04
C ASP A 619 20.17 -7.19 15.32
N GLU A 620 19.73 -5.93 15.22
CA GLU A 620 19.51 -5.06 16.38
C GLU A 620 18.19 -5.45 17.09
N PRO A 621 18.21 -5.65 18.42
CA PRO A 621 17.02 -6.01 19.18
C PRO A 621 15.95 -4.92 19.03
N PHE A 622 14.72 -5.37 18.77
CA PHE A 622 13.52 -4.56 18.60
C PHE A 622 13.21 -3.81 19.92
N GLU A 623 13.82 -2.64 20.15
CA GLU A 623 13.37 -1.74 21.21
C GLU A 623 12.03 -1.11 20.82
N GLU A 624 11.10 -1.19 21.76
CA GLU A 624 9.67 -0.90 21.61
C GLU A 624 9.41 0.50 21.04
N LEU A 625 8.95 0.55 19.79
CA LEU A 625 8.28 1.72 19.23
C LEU A 625 6.86 1.80 19.84
N HIS A 626 6.78 2.25 21.10
CA HIS A 626 5.52 2.69 21.68
C HIS A 626 5.24 4.11 21.21
N ASP A 627 4.43 4.23 20.15
CA ASP A 627 3.82 5.50 19.76
C ASP A 627 2.98 6.02 20.93
N ALA A 628 3.43 7.14 21.51
CA ALA A 628 2.60 7.99 22.33
C ALA A 628 1.47 8.54 21.45
N VAL A 629 0.29 7.96 21.58
CA VAL A 629 -0.95 8.62 21.17
C VAL A 629 -1.12 9.80 22.13
N ASP A 630 -0.81 11.01 21.67
CA ASP A 630 -1.10 12.25 22.40
C ASP A 630 -2.60 12.30 22.72
N GLU A 631 -2.96 12.09 24.00
CA GLU A 631 -4.34 12.18 24.52
C GLU A 631 -4.76 13.62 24.87
N ASP A 632 -3.99 14.65 24.47
CA ASP A 632 -4.18 16.05 24.88
C ASP A 632 -5.19 16.87 24.02
N GLU A 633 -6.07 16.23 23.25
CA GLU A 633 -7.18 16.88 22.52
C GLU A 633 -8.54 16.81 23.27
N GLN A 634 -8.55 16.93 24.59
CA GLN A 634 -9.79 17.10 25.37
C GLN A 634 -9.97 18.56 25.81
N ASP A 635 -10.55 19.38 24.92
CA ASP A 635 -11.40 20.56 25.25
C ASP A 635 -11.80 21.40 24.00
N GLY A 636 -11.45 20.98 22.79
CA GLY A 636 -11.94 21.58 21.54
C GLY A 636 -13.36 21.13 21.18
N GLU A 637 -14.20 22.06 20.76
CA GLU A 637 -15.59 21.85 20.32
C GLU A 637 -15.66 20.78 19.20
N VAL A 638 -16.03 19.54 19.58
CA VAL A 638 -16.15 18.36 18.71
C VAL A 638 -17.14 18.65 17.58
N THR A 639 -16.63 19.09 16.43
CA THR A 639 -17.38 19.36 15.20
C THR A 639 -16.94 18.50 14.02
N GLU A 640 -15.90 17.66 14.16
CA GLU A 640 -15.64 16.60 13.17
C GLU A 640 -16.63 15.45 13.41
N GLU A 641 -17.81 15.51 12.77
CA GLU A 641 -18.69 14.35 12.65
C GLU A 641 -17.87 13.18 12.05
N PRO A 642 -18.01 11.94 12.58
CA PRO A 642 -17.32 10.77 12.06
C PRO A 642 -17.92 10.39 10.70
N SER A 643 -17.55 11.15 9.67
CA SER A 643 -17.71 10.75 8.28
C SER A 643 -16.88 9.48 8.05
N LEU A 644 -17.26 8.69 7.05
CA LEU A 644 -16.48 7.56 6.52
C LEU A 644 -15.08 7.95 5.97
N SER A 645 -14.47 9.05 6.45
CA SER A 645 -13.06 9.36 6.32
C SER A 645 -12.25 8.21 6.94
N THR A 646 -12.02 7.18 6.13
CA THR A 646 -10.73 6.59 5.69
C THR A 646 -9.48 6.76 6.58
N ARG A 647 -9.58 7.16 7.85
CA ARG A 647 -8.44 7.50 8.72
C ARG A 647 -7.59 6.29 9.13
N THR A 648 -7.94 5.07 8.70
CA THR A 648 -6.98 3.98 8.55
C THR A 648 -7.13 3.40 7.14
N GLY A 649 -6.33 3.86 6.19
CA GLY A 649 -6.38 3.42 4.78
C GLY A 649 -6.02 1.95 4.53
N GLY A 650 -5.88 1.13 5.58
CA GLY A 650 -5.58 -0.28 5.48
C GLY A 650 -6.80 -1.13 5.09
N ALA A 651 -6.54 -2.23 4.39
CA ALA A 651 -7.56 -3.26 4.18
C ALA A 651 -7.96 -3.90 5.53
N PRO A 652 -9.22 -4.35 5.71
CA PRO A 652 -9.61 -5.11 6.89
C PRO A 652 -8.74 -6.35 7.09
N LEU A 653 -8.46 -6.70 8.34
CA LEU A 653 -7.58 -7.83 8.69
C LEU A 653 -8.01 -9.15 8.03
N ALA A 654 -9.32 -9.42 8.05
CA ALA A 654 -9.91 -10.63 7.48
C ALA A 654 -9.74 -10.72 5.94
N ALA A 655 -9.49 -9.58 5.26
CA ALA A 655 -9.28 -9.59 3.82
C ALA A 655 -7.95 -10.24 3.42
N GLY A 656 -6.94 -10.24 4.30
CA GLY A 656 -5.67 -10.93 4.04
C GLY A 656 -5.85 -12.43 3.78
N ILE A 657 -6.91 -13.03 4.34
CA ILE A 657 -7.29 -14.44 4.14
C ILE A 657 -8.51 -14.60 3.21
N GLY A 658 -8.89 -13.54 2.49
CA GLY A 658 -9.98 -13.57 1.50
C GLY A 658 -11.40 -13.48 2.07
N ILE A 659 -11.55 -13.02 3.32
CA ILE A 659 -12.86 -12.78 3.93
C ILE A 659 -13.15 -11.28 3.89
N ALA A 660 -14.28 -10.89 3.32
CA ALA A 660 -14.68 -9.48 3.29
C ALA A 660 -15.33 -9.10 4.64
N ASP A 661 -14.75 -8.09 5.30
CA ASP A 661 -15.22 -7.59 6.60
C ASP A 661 -15.42 -6.06 6.53
N PRO A 662 -16.52 -5.58 5.91
CA PRO A 662 -16.74 -4.15 5.70
C PRO A 662 -16.85 -3.37 7.02
N ALA A 663 -17.23 -4.03 8.12
CA ALA A 663 -17.36 -3.41 9.43
C ALA A 663 -16.07 -3.51 10.29
N HIS A 664 -15.00 -4.10 9.74
CA HIS A 664 -13.74 -4.36 10.44
C HIS A 664 -13.94 -5.10 11.77
N THR A 665 -14.95 -5.97 11.84
CA THR A 665 -15.35 -6.67 13.06
C THR A 665 -14.20 -7.40 13.75
N LEU A 666 -13.31 -8.01 12.96
CA LEU A 666 -12.18 -8.77 13.49
C LEU A 666 -11.03 -7.88 13.98
N ASP A 667 -10.73 -6.80 13.26
CA ASP A 667 -9.78 -5.77 13.70
C ASP A 667 -10.17 -5.23 15.07
N TYR A 668 -11.42 -4.75 15.20
CA TYR A 668 -11.92 -4.17 16.44
C TYR A 668 -12.05 -5.18 17.58
N LEU A 669 -12.31 -6.46 17.27
CA LEU A 669 -12.25 -7.50 18.29
C LEU A 669 -10.84 -7.63 18.84
N LEU A 670 -9.83 -7.78 17.98
CA LEU A 670 -8.45 -7.94 18.43
C LEU A 670 -7.92 -6.69 19.15
N ASP A 671 -8.31 -5.49 18.73
CA ASP A 671 -8.04 -4.25 19.48
C ASP A 671 -8.66 -4.28 20.87
N ALA A 672 -9.93 -4.64 20.96
CA ALA A 672 -10.61 -4.74 22.24
C ALA A 672 -9.99 -5.81 23.16
N LEU A 673 -9.55 -6.94 22.60
CA LEU A 673 -8.83 -7.97 23.34
C LEU A 673 -7.45 -7.49 23.79
N GLY A 674 -6.75 -6.69 22.99
CA GLY A 674 -5.47 -6.07 23.38
C GLY A 674 -5.62 -5.11 24.55
N VAL A 675 -6.69 -4.30 24.56
CA VAL A 675 -7.03 -3.46 25.72
C VAL A 675 -7.32 -4.31 26.96
N LEU A 676 -8.03 -5.43 26.81
CA LEU A 676 -8.24 -6.36 27.92
C LEU A 676 -6.93 -7.01 28.39
N ASP A 677 -6.00 -7.34 27.50
CA ASP A 677 -4.69 -7.89 27.87
C ASP A 677 -3.90 -6.92 28.77
N GLN A 678 -3.96 -5.62 28.46
CA GLN A 678 -3.27 -4.55 29.20
C GLN A 678 -3.88 -4.29 30.58
N HIS A 679 -5.22 -4.28 30.70
CA HIS A 679 -5.88 -3.83 31.93
C HIS A 679 -6.40 -4.95 32.82
N LEU A 680 -6.63 -6.15 32.29
CA LEU A 680 -7.12 -7.28 33.06
C LEU A 680 -5.94 -8.19 33.39
N SER A 681 -5.37 -8.03 34.60
CA SER A 681 -4.22 -8.84 35.03
C SER A 681 -4.52 -10.34 34.94
N ALA A 682 -3.47 -11.17 34.79
CA ALA A 682 -3.64 -12.63 34.78
C ALA A 682 -4.36 -13.13 36.04
N ALA A 683 -4.00 -12.60 37.22
CA ALA A 683 -4.63 -12.95 38.49
C ALA A 683 -6.11 -12.53 38.55
N GLU A 684 -6.47 -11.36 38.04
CA GLU A 684 -7.89 -10.93 38.00
C GLU A 684 -8.69 -11.75 37.00
N PHE A 685 -8.13 -12.06 35.83
CA PHE A 685 -8.76 -12.91 34.84
C PHE A 685 -9.10 -14.30 35.41
N GLN A 686 -8.17 -14.88 36.18
CA GLN A 686 -8.36 -16.18 36.83
C GLN A 686 -9.45 -16.18 37.92
N ARG A 687 -9.86 -15.00 38.42
CA ARG A 687 -11.00 -14.89 39.35
C ARG A 687 -12.36 -14.93 38.65
N ILE A 688 -12.40 -14.92 37.33
CA ILE A 688 -13.63 -15.04 36.56
C ILE A 688 -14.00 -16.52 36.48
N GLU A 689 -15.04 -16.91 37.21
CA GLU A 689 -15.50 -18.29 37.28
C GLU A 689 -16.23 -18.71 35.99
N ARG A 690 -17.02 -17.78 35.45
CA ARG A 690 -17.92 -18.02 34.32
C ARG A 690 -17.91 -16.85 33.35
N PHE A 691 -17.66 -17.14 32.06
CA PHE A 691 -17.85 -16.18 30.98
C PHE A 691 -19.24 -16.34 30.39
N THR A 692 -19.91 -15.23 30.12
CA THR A 692 -21.17 -15.20 29.39
C THR A 692 -21.05 -14.28 28.19
N PHE A 693 -21.18 -14.86 27.00
CA PHE A 693 -21.25 -14.12 25.75
C PHE A 693 -22.71 -14.02 25.31
N HIS A 694 -23.18 -12.80 25.13
CA HIS A 694 -24.53 -12.51 24.69
C HIS A 694 -24.56 -12.42 23.15
N PRO A 695 -25.66 -12.84 22.51
CA PRO A 695 -25.81 -12.78 21.06
C PRO A 695 -25.56 -11.39 20.47
N ASN A 696 -25.74 -10.31 21.22
CA ASN A 696 -25.49 -8.95 20.77
C ASN A 696 -24.01 -8.51 20.89
N GLY A 697 -23.08 -9.44 21.10
CA GLY A 697 -21.65 -9.18 21.17
C GLY A 697 -21.14 -8.70 22.53
N VAL A 698 -22.00 -8.69 23.57
CA VAL A 698 -21.58 -8.33 24.94
C VAL A 698 -20.93 -9.53 25.62
N LEU A 699 -19.70 -9.36 26.12
CA LEU A 699 -18.99 -10.32 26.95
C LEU A 699 -19.02 -9.87 28.41
N THR A 700 -19.43 -10.77 29.30
CA THR A 700 -19.41 -10.55 30.75
C THR A 700 -18.69 -11.69 31.47
N GLY A 701 -18.09 -11.39 32.62
CA GLY A 701 -17.52 -12.35 33.54
C GLY A 701 -18.26 -12.32 34.87
N THR A 702 -18.58 -13.49 35.43
CA THR A 702 -19.03 -13.64 36.82
C THR A 702 -17.85 -14.03 37.68
N TYR A 703 -17.63 -13.29 38.77
CA TYR A 703 -16.54 -13.50 39.72
C TYR A 703 -17.04 -14.31 40.92
N GLY A 704 -16.12 -14.84 41.76
CA GLY A 704 -16.48 -15.62 42.94
C GLY A 704 -17.25 -14.88 44.04
N ASP A 705 -17.38 -13.55 43.94
CA ASP A 705 -18.31 -12.78 44.77
C ASP A 705 -19.76 -12.80 44.22
N GLY A 706 -20.02 -13.56 43.17
CA GLY A 706 -21.29 -13.62 42.44
C GLY A 706 -21.58 -12.39 41.59
N LYS A 707 -20.73 -11.36 41.59
CA LYS A 707 -20.95 -10.15 40.80
C LYS A 707 -20.58 -10.39 39.35
N ARG A 708 -21.43 -9.88 38.46
CA ARG A 708 -21.19 -9.85 37.03
C ARG A 708 -20.51 -8.54 36.66
N ARG A 709 -19.45 -8.61 35.86
CA ARG A 709 -18.81 -7.44 35.25
C ARG A 709 -18.78 -7.57 33.74
N THR A 710 -18.94 -6.44 33.06
CA THR A 710 -18.88 -6.35 31.60
C THR A 710 -17.43 -6.17 31.17
N LEU A 711 -16.96 -7.04 30.29
CA LEU A 711 -15.60 -7.01 29.76
C LEU A 711 -15.56 -6.30 28.40
N LEU A 712 -16.53 -6.59 27.56
CA LEU A 712 -16.67 -6.03 26.22
C LEU A 712 -18.15 -5.76 25.94
N ALA A 713 -18.51 -4.56 25.47
CA ALA A 713 -19.88 -4.20 25.15
C ALA A 713 -19.97 -3.06 24.14
N HIS A 714 -21.13 -2.88 23.51
CA HIS A 714 -21.49 -1.65 22.81
C HIS A 714 -22.41 -0.82 23.69
N CYS A 715 -22.41 0.49 23.50
CA CYS A 715 -23.27 1.39 24.25
C CYS A 715 -24.73 1.27 23.78
N GLY A 716 -25.60 0.70 24.63
CA GLY A 716 -27.05 0.69 24.40
C GLY A 716 -27.79 1.94 24.90
N GLY A 717 -27.08 2.98 25.34
CA GLY A 717 -27.64 4.23 25.86
C GLY A 717 -28.11 5.19 24.76
N GLN A 718 -28.62 6.36 25.16
CA GLN A 718 -29.10 7.40 24.25
C GLN A 718 -28.42 8.74 24.50
N LEU A 719 -28.25 9.52 23.43
CA LEU A 719 -27.82 10.92 23.50
C LEU A 719 -29.04 11.80 23.79
N GLU A 720 -29.14 12.34 25.00
CA GLU A 720 -30.33 13.07 25.49
C GLU A 720 -30.77 14.19 24.55
N LYS A 721 -29.81 14.96 24.01
CA LYS A 721 -30.10 16.10 23.13
C LYS A 721 -30.80 15.73 21.82
N ARG A 722 -30.62 14.49 21.32
CA ARG A 722 -31.11 14.05 20.01
C ARG A 722 -32.14 12.93 20.11
N MET A 723 -32.34 12.33 21.30
CA MET A 723 -33.15 11.12 21.50
C MET A 723 -32.78 9.99 20.53
N VAL A 724 -31.48 9.86 20.21
CA VAL A 724 -30.94 8.81 19.34
C VAL A 724 -30.05 7.86 20.13
N ASP A 725 -30.03 6.60 19.71
CA ASP A 725 -29.14 5.58 20.28
C ASP A 725 -27.67 5.98 20.07
N CYS A 726 -26.86 5.84 21.12
CA CYS A 726 -25.43 6.18 21.09
C CYS A 726 -24.66 5.15 20.25
N GLY A 727 -24.73 3.88 20.64
CA GLY A 727 -24.09 2.77 19.93
C GLY A 727 -22.56 2.81 19.89
N HIS A 728 -21.91 3.63 20.71
CA HIS A 728 -20.45 3.65 20.77
C HIS A 728 -19.88 2.23 21.01
N TRP A 729 -18.92 1.83 20.18
CA TRP A 729 -18.25 0.54 20.24
C TRP A 729 -16.77 0.68 19.80
N PRO A 730 -15.84 -0.02 20.46
CA PRO A 730 -16.06 -0.89 21.62
C PRO A 730 -16.07 -0.14 22.95
N LEU A 731 -16.85 -0.64 23.93
CA LEU A 731 -16.63 -0.39 25.35
C LEU A 731 -15.84 -1.58 25.91
N THR A 732 -14.71 -1.30 26.53
CA THR A 732 -13.77 -2.32 27.05
C THR A 732 -13.45 -2.07 28.51
N PHE A 733 -13.42 -3.14 29.30
CA PHE A 733 -12.95 -3.07 30.69
C PHE A 733 -11.51 -2.56 30.74
N GLY A 734 -11.21 -1.74 31.75
CA GLY A 734 -9.90 -1.08 31.90
C GLY A 734 -9.80 0.28 31.22
N ARG A 735 -10.24 0.37 29.97
CA ARG A 735 -10.33 1.64 29.25
C ARG A 735 -11.55 2.47 29.64
N ASN A 736 -12.69 1.82 29.82
CA ASN A 736 -13.92 2.48 30.24
C ASN A 736 -14.16 2.23 31.73
N GLU A 737 -14.61 3.28 32.43
CA GLU A 737 -14.99 3.17 33.82
C GLU A 737 -16.08 2.11 34.03
N THR A 738 -15.96 1.35 35.11
CA THR A 738 -16.96 0.36 35.49
C THR A 738 -17.91 0.95 36.53
N CYS A 739 -19.20 1.00 36.20
CA CYS A 739 -20.24 1.41 37.15
C CYS A 739 -20.36 0.38 38.28
N ALA A 740 -20.80 0.80 39.47
CA ALA A 740 -21.10 -0.11 40.58
C ALA A 740 -22.17 -1.20 40.28
N CYS A 741 -22.93 -1.09 39.18
CA CYS A 741 -23.78 -2.18 38.69
C CYS A 741 -23.04 -3.25 37.87
N GLY A 742 -21.71 -3.13 37.72
CA GLY A 742 -20.85 -4.04 36.94
C GLY A 742 -20.86 -3.79 35.43
N ARG A 743 -21.52 -2.74 34.93
CA ARG A 743 -21.54 -2.39 33.51
C ARG A 743 -20.57 -1.27 33.19
N LEU A 744 -20.04 -1.26 31.97
CA LEU A 744 -19.14 -0.20 31.48
C LEU A 744 -19.90 1.10 31.24
N ILE A 745 -19.28 2.22 31.59
CA ILE A 745 -19.82 3.57 31.38
C ILE A 745 -19.33 4.07 30.02
N CYS A 746 -20.26 4.43 29.14
CA CYS A 746 -19.92 5.04 27.86
C CYS A 746 -19.53 6.51 28.06
N HIS A 747 -18.31 6.89 27.69
CA HIS A 747 -17.85 8.28 27.78
C HIS A 747 -18.62 9.24 26.86
N MET A 748 -19.24 8.74 25.79
CA MET A 748 -20.02 9.57 24.85
C MET A 748 -21.39 10.00 25.39
N CYS A 749 -22.02 9.21 26.25
CA CYS A 749 -23.39 9.48 26.73
C CYS A 749 -23.61 9.22 28.23
N SER A 750 -22.54 8.89 28.96
CA SER A 750 -22.50 8.59 30.39
C SER A 750 -23.42 7.44 30.86
N CYS A 751 -24.00 6.69 29.93
CA CYS A 751 -24.90 5.57 30.21
C CYS A 751 -24.11 4.30 30.54
N CYS A 752 -24.59 3.52 31.51
CA CYS A 752 -24.15 2.15 31.73
C CYS A 752 -25.29 1.14 31.52
N THR A 753 -26.52 1.63 31.28
CA THR A 753 -27.69 0.80 31.01
C THR A 753 -28.20 1.00 29.59
N ALA A 754 -28.74 -0.08 29.06
CA ALA A 754 -29.39 -0.16 27.77
C ALA A 754 -30.75 0.56 27.81
N PHE A 755 -31.11 1.32 26.77
CA PHE A 755 -32.45 1.92 26.68
C PHE A 755 -33.54 0.85 26.79
N GLY A 756 -34.58 1.12 27.59
CA GLY A 756 -35.67 0.19 27.89
C GLY A 756 -35.40 -0.78 29.05
N GLN A 757 -34.19 -0.77 29.63
CA GLN A 757 -33.89 -1.48 30.88
C GLN A 757 -34.06 -0.54 32.08
N PRO A 758 -34.30 -1.06 33.31
CA PRO A 758 -34.31 -0.24 34.51
C PRO A 758 -33.00 0.54 34.63
N THR A 759 -33.11 1.86 34.74
CA THR A 759 -31.95 2.76 34.85
C THR A 759 -31.18 2.47 36.14
N CYS A 760 -29.85 2.40 36.05
CA CYS A 760 -29.02 2.26 37.24
C CYS A 760 -29.07 3.56 38.08
N PRO A 761 -29.26 3.52 39.41
CA PRO A 761 -29.25 4.72 40.25
C PRO A 761 -27.99 5.59 40.05
N HIS A 762 -26.83 4.94 39.93
CA HIS A 762 -25.57 5.64 39.66
C HIS A 762 -25.52 6.30 38.27
N GLU A 763 -26.25 5.78 37.29
CA GLU A 763 -26.37 6.44 35.98
C GLU A 763 -27.18 7.74 36.09
N VAL A 764 -28.27 7.72 36.86
CA VAL A 764 -29.10 8.91 37.11
C VAL A 764 -28.25 9.99 37.77
N GLU A 765 -27.55 9.65 38.85
CA GLU A 765 -26.66 10.57 39.56
C GLU A 765 -25.56 11.16 38.65
N ARG A 766 -24.92 10.33 37.82
CA ARG A 766 -23.91 10.82 36.85
C ARG A 766 -24.51 11.79 35.84
N LYS A 767 -25.70 11.50 35.31
CA LYS A 767 -26.40 12.37 34.35
C LYS A 767 -26.83 13.68 35.00
N GLU A 768 -27.34 13.65 36.23
CA GLU A 768 -27.68 14.85 37.00
C GLU A 768 -26.45 15.72 37.23
N ARG A 769 -25.33 15.15 37.69
CA ARG A 769 -24.05 15.87 37.83
C ARG A 769 -23.57 16.49 36.52
N ALA A 770 -23.68 15.75 35.41
CA ALA A 770 -23.31 16.26 34.10
C ALA A 770 -24.20 17.43 33.65
N ARG A 771 -25.51 17.36 33.90
CA ARG A 771 -26.47 18.45 33.62
C ARG A 771 -26.20 19.66 34.50
N GLU A 772 -25.92 19.47 35.78
CA GLU A 772 -25.55 20.55 36.70
C GLU A 772 -24.25 21.24 36.29
N ALA A 773 -23.21 20.47 35.92
CA ALA A 773 -21.95 21.00 35.42
C ALA A 773 -22.15 21.83 34.15
N LEU A 774 -22.93 21.31 33.19
CA LEU A 774 -23.27 22.04 31.96
C LEU A 774 -24.07 23.32 32.25
N SER A 775 -25.04 23.25 33.17
CA SER A 775 -25.81 24.43 33.58
C SER A 775 -24.94 25.50 34.25
N ARG A 776 -23.89 25.11 34.99
CA ARG A 776 -22.93 26.04 35.59
C ARG A 776 -22.07 26.71 34.51
N LEU A 777 -21.61 25.96 33.51
CA LEU A 777 -20.85 26.49 32.37
C LEU A 777 -21.68 27.44 31.49
N MET A 778 -22.97 27.14 31.29
CA MET A 778 -23.88 28.00 30.51
C MET A 778 -24.43 29.19 31.29
N SER A 779 -24.14 29.31 32.60
CA SER A 779 -24.60 30.44 33.41
C SER A 779 -24.02 31.77 32.90
N PRO A 780 -24.83 32.85 32.78
CA PRO A 780 -24.36 34.17 32.33
C PRO A 780 -23.18 34.74 33.13
N ARG A 781 -23.01 34.32 34.40
CA ARG A 781 -21.88 34.71 35.25
C ARG A 781 -20.54 34.12 34.78
N ALA A 782 -20.53 32.93 34.19
CA ALA A 782 -19.32 32.35 33.62
C ALA A 782 -18.89 33.12 32.35
N ARG A 783 -19.85 33.52 31.50
CA ARG A 783 -19.58 34.33 30.30
C ARG A 783 -18.98 35.70 30.62
N ARG A 784 -19.41 36.36 31.70
CA ARG A 784 -18.88 37.68 32.11
C ARG A 784 -17.42 37.65 32.61
N ARG A 785 -16.91 36.49 33.06
CA ARG A 785 -15.49 36.37 33.48
C ARG A 785 -14.53 36.13 32.31
N HIS A 786 -15.02 35.69 31.15
CA HIS A 786 -14.20 35.58 29.94
C HIS A 786 -14.22 36.85 29.10
N SER A 787 -15.29 37.64 29.12
CA SER A 787 -15.32 38.92 28.36
C SER A 787 -14.56 40.07 29.03
N SER A 788 -14.02 39.88 30.24
CA SER A 788 -13.25 40.92 30.96
C SER A 788 -11.73 40.69 30.92
N ARG A 789 -11.26 39.74 30.09
CA ARG A 789 -9.85 39.41 29.89
C ARG A 789 -9.39 39.50 28.42
N SER A 790 -10.25 40.01 27.53
CA SER A 790 -9.91 40.40 26.16
C SER A 790 -9.65 41.89 26.08
#